data_AF-A0A2S0L0T5-F1
#
_entry.id   AF-A0A2S0L0T5-F1
#
_cell.length_a   1.000
_cell.length_b   1.000
_cell.length_c   1.000
_cell.angle_alpha   90.00
_cell.angle_beta   90.00
_cell.angle_gamma   90.00
#
_symmetry.space_group_name_H-M   'P 1'
#
loop_
_entity.id
_entity.type
_entity.pdbx_description
1 polymer ?
#
loop_
_entity_poly.entity_id
_entity_poly.type
_entity_poly.pdbx_seq_one_letter_code
_entity_poly.pdbx_strand_id
1 'polypeptide(L)'
;MLKKILFLLSLPAAVISAGDVEIIKAEYGSGRQWADVREIICHRLATETKSFPADHQTFGDPAPGIKKILKLTYRIGAEARNAVFQENETVVLTPEILQMHDPESPEFYGSPDTVKIQQMVSDAVQQGVTRLKIPEGIYHLRAPSHAPKHLTFKELHNLEIDASGSVFIFETEYKSGIAFQDCSDITFRNVTLINKTTPFSQGKIISISPDGDTIDVQVHDHYPTEIADGYKTPILNFYDPVTRQLKKNARMAHIRSVETHTPQILRFHMEKDQIKPETISSGDLAVWRRIEGHEVSVEGCRNMKFINVTLKNAIGAAVLEVGGEGGNYYSYKVTYAGPPEGASQRPLLSGSADGFISYDTRRGPTLENCLFEGIHDDGINISALYYFILEVSGNSAVAAITHFACAAGDEIGFFDFDLQKTGSAGIVSIERLRNYREPREIYKHGSITYSGPGQKELYRLTFDRKPPVQPGNYAVNLSRCGNGFAIRGCTIRNKRGRGCLIRGSGTIENCLFENILGGAIDAMPEFYSFSEGPYVENLTIRNNVFRDVNRANFFQFAGAVNIYSFAGSYVPLNRPQGGHRNILIENNRFVNNDGPNVIITTSENVTVKNNLFMNPMMEQSLNRSIGGLDCSALVWAAHVRNLTLAGNIVRNPGKLMKKLFSAGTDVTGNGFHNGIRCEQNDDFP
;
A
#
# COMPACT_ATOMS: atom_id res chain seq x y z
N MET A 1 21.86 15.11 -13.31
CA MET A 1 22.25 16.47 -13.72
C MET A 1 20.99 17.27 -13.96
N LEU A 2 20.82 18.37 -13.23
CA LEU A 2 19.87 19.44 -13.57
C LEU A 2 20.15 19.97 -14.98
N LYS A 3 19.11 20.16 -15.80
CA LYS A 3 18.83 21.42 -16.51
C LYS A 3 17.65 21.31 -17.48
N LYS A 4 16.71 22.24 -17.30
CA LYS A 4 15.89 22.96 -18.29
C LYS A 4 14.62 22.28 -18.86
N ILE A 5 13.52 22.75 -18.28
CA ILE A 5 12.17 22.89 -18.82
C ILE A 5 12.16 24.00 -19.87
N LEU A 6 11.51 23.76 -21.02
CA LEU A 6 10.69 24.72 -21.76
C LEU A 6 10.01 23.97 -22.93
N PHE A 7 8.69 23.84 -22.95
CA PHE A 7 7.89 24.07 -24.18
C PHE A 7 6.40 24.21 -23.86
N LEU A 8 5.77 25.12 -24.61
CA LEU A 8 4.44 25.67 -24.47
C LEU A 8 3.32 24.67 -24.78
N LEU A 9 2.25 24.70 -23.97
CA LEU A 9 0.92 24.22 -24.38
C LEU A 9 0.15 25.38 -25.01
N SER A 10 -0.29 25.17 -26.25
CA SER A 10 -1.30 25.99 -26.90
C SER A 10 -2.65 25.25 -26.81
N LEU A 11 -3.59 25.87 -26.10
CA LEU A 11 -5.02 25.57 -26.20
C LEU A 11 -5.76 26.90 -26.41
N PRO A 12 -6.85 26.92 -27.19
CA PRO A 12 -7.50 28.16 -27.59
C PRO A 12 -8.27 28.72 -26.39
N ALA A 13 -7.72 29.76 -25.78
CA ALA A 13 -8.43 30.58 -24.82
C ALA A 13 -9.46 31.44 -25.56
N ALA A 14 -10.72 31.37 -25.14
CA ALA A 14 -11.55 32.56 -25.16
C ALA A 14 -10.77 33.64 -24.40
N VAL A 15 -10.44 34.74 -25.07
CA VAL A 15 -9.62 35.82 -24.52
C VAL A 15 -10.40 36.51 -23.41
N ILE A 16 -10.19 36.07 -22.17
CA ILE A 16 -10.26 36.94 -21.00
C ILE A 16 -8.83 37.35 -20.74
N SER A 17 -8.53 38.63 -20.90
CA SER A 17 -7.26 39.22 -20.49
C SER A 17 -7.09 38.99 -18.98
N ALA A 18 -6.23 38.05 -18.60
CA ALA A 18 -5.78 37.90 -17.23
C ALA A 18 -4.85 39.08 -16.90
N GLY A 19 -5.27 39.96 -16.00
CA GLY A 19 -4.46 41.11 -15.56
C GLY A 19 -3.20 40.68 -14.81
N ASP A 20 -2.18 41.54 -14.79
CA ASP A 20 -0.97 41.35 -13.99
C ASP A 20 -1.31 41.26 -12.50
N VAL A 21 -0.79 40.24 -11.82
CA VAL A 21 -0.90 40.08 -10.36
C VAL A 21 -0.04 41.16 -9.70
N GLU A 22 -0.59 41.88 -8.73
CA GLU A 22 0.17 42.78 -7.86
C GLU A 22 0.17 42.30 -6.42
N ILE A 23 1.34 42.14 -5.80
CA ILE A 23 1.43 41.74 -4.39
C ILE A 23 1.37 42.99 -3.50
N ILE A 24 0.29 43.10 -2.72
CA ILE A 24 0.05 44.18 -1.76
C ILE A 24 0.78 43.88 -0.44
N LYS A 25 0.61 42.67 0.08
CA LYS A 25 1.20 42.22 1.35
C LYS A 25 1.60 40.75 1.24
N ALA A 26 2.71 40.36 1.88
CA ALA A 26 3.02 38.94 2.06
C ALA A 26 3.68 38.70 3.42
N GLU A 27 3.13 37.75 4.17
CA GLU A 27 3.61 37.40 5.50
C GLU A 27 3.80 35.88 5.61
N TYR A 28 4.94 35.45 6.13
CA TYR A 28 5.23 34.04 6.41
C TYR A 28 5.45 33.84 7.90
N GLY A 29 4.72 32.91 8.53
CA GLY A 29 4.78 32.79 9.98
C GLY A 29 3.71 31.90 10.61
N SER A 30 3.68 31.91 11.94
CA SER A 30 2.72 31.16 12.74
C SER A 30 2.44 31.88 14.06
N GLY A 31 1.20 31.80 14.56
CA GLY A 31 0.82 32.42 15.83
C GLY A 31 1.14 33.92 15.90
N ARG A 32 2.07 34.30 16.77
CA ARG A 32 2.55 35.69 16.95
C ARG A 32 3.88 35.98 16.23
N GLN A 33 4.46 35.01 15.54
CA GLN A 33 5.78 35.09 14.92
C GLN A 33 5.64 35.13 13.39
N TRP A 34 5.85 36.30 12.79
CA TRP A 34 5.68 36.53 11.35
C TRP A 34 6.84 37.33 10.78
N ALA A 35 7.26 36.98 9.56
CA ALA A 35 8.19 37.75 8.73
C ALA A 35 7.43 38.37 7.56
N ASP A 36 7.72 39.63 7.25
CA ASP A 36 7.33 40.25 5.97
C ASP A 36 8.22 39.67 4.88
N VAL A 37 7.60 39.05 3.88
CA VAL A 37 8.28 38.38 2.76
C VAL A 37 7.88 38.98 1.42
N ARG A 38 7.25 40.16 1.43
CA ARG A 38 6.70 40.81 0.22
C ARG A 38 7.75 41.03 -0.85
N GLU A 39 8.94 41.52 -0.51
CA GLU A 39 10.00 41.78 -1.49
C GLU A 39 10.49 40.50 -2.17
N ILE A 40 10.58 39.39 -1.42
CA ILE A 40 10.96 38.08 -1.96
C ILE A 40 9.95 37.64 -3.01
N ILE A 41 8.66 37.81 -2.74
CA ILE A 41 7.59 37.41 -3.66
C ILE A 41 7.50 38.34 -4.87
N CYS A 42 7.61 39.66 -4.69
CA CYS A 42 7.66 40.60 -5.81
C CYS A 42 8.85 40.32 -6.73
N HIS A 43 10.02 40.01 -6.17
CA HIS A 43 11.20 39.65 -6.96
C HIS A 43 10.96 38.38 -7.79
N ARG A 44 10.34 37.35 -7.21
CA ARG A 44 10.01 36.10 -7.91
C ARG A 44 8.98 36.31 -9.01
N LEU A 45 7.99 37.17 -8.78
CA LEU A 45 6.98 37.52 -9.78
C LEU A 45 7.62 38.18 -11.02
N ALA A 46 8.71 38.94 -10.83
CA ALA A 46 9.43 39.65 -11.89
C ALA A 46 10.49 38.82 -12.64
N THR A 47 10.93 37.67 -12.12
CA THR A 47 12.14 36.94 -12.58
C THR A 47 11.88 35.56 -13.21
N GLU A 48 10.75 35.40 -13.91
CA GLU A 48 10.29 34.17 -14.60
C GLU A 48 10.08 32.91 -13.71
N THR A 49 10.47 32.92 -12.43
CA THR A 49 10.23 31.82 -11.49
C THR A 49 8.98 32.07 -10.63
N LYS A 50 7.81 31.91 -11.26
CA LYS A 50 6.49 32.08 -10.62
C LYS A 50 6.07 30.92 -9.71
N SER A 51 6.81 29.81 -9.71
CA SER A 51 6.54 28.60 -8.92
C SER A 51 7.67 28.30 -7.94
N PHE A 52 7.36 28.14 -6.65
CA PHE A 52 8.34 27.89 -5.59
C PHE A 52 7.66 27.36 -4.31
N PRO A 53 8.36 26.62 -3.44
CA PRO A 53 7.79 26.13 -2.18
C PRO A 53 7.63 27.25 -1.14
N ALA A 54 6.54 27.22 -0.37
CA ALA A 54 6.35 28.05 0.82
C ALA A 54 7.11 27.46 2.01
N ASP A 55 8.43 27.60 2.02
CA ASP A 55 9.30 26.96 3.01
C ASP A 55 10.28 27.92 3.69
N HIS A 56 11.01 27.39 4.69
CA HIS A 56 12.02 28.17 5.40
C HIS A 56 13.25 28.51 4.55
N GLN A 57 13.52 27.76 3.47
CA GLN A 57 14.63 28.04 2.57
C GLN A 57 14.35 29.29 1.74
N THR A 58 13.07 29.50 1.42
CA THR A 58 12.59 30.64 0.64
C THR A 58 12.40 31.89 1.48
N PHE A 59 11.88 31.74 2.70
CA PHE A 59 11.40 32.86 3.51
C PHE A 59 12.11 33.06 4.86
N GLY A 60 13.04 32.19 5.21
CA GLY A 60 13.58 32.09 6.57
C GLY A 60 12.63 31.36 7.52
N ASP A 61 13.06 31.16 8.77
CA ASP A 61 12.30 30.43 9.79
C ASP A 61 11.86 31.34 10.95
N PRO A 62 10.82 32.17 10.76
CA PRO A 62 10.38 33.13 11.78
C PRO A 62 9.78 32.46 13.03
N ALA A 63 9.36 31.20 12.94
CA ALA A 63 8.77 30.43 14.03
C ALA A 63 9.39 29.02 14.11
N PRO A 64 10.63 28.88 14.63
CA PRO A 64 11.36 27.62 14.58
C PRO A 64 10.65 26.45 15.25
N GLY A 65 10.53 25.34 14.53
CA GLY A 65 9.91 24.11 15.02
C GLY A 65 8.38 24.14 15.12
N ILE A 66 7.73 25.17 14.58
CA ILE A 66 6.28 25.30 14.45
C ILE A 66 5.93 25.39 12.96
N LYS A 67 4.82 24.75 12.55
CA LYS A 67 4.37 24.83 11.16
C LYS A 67 3.92 26.26 10.81
N LYS A 68 4.45 26.82 9.72
CA LYS A 68 4.10 28.17 9.23
C LYS A 68 3.07 28.13 8.11
N ILE A 69 2.53 29.29 7.79
CA ILE A 69 1.74 29.53 6.58
C ILE A 69 2.22 30.81 5.90
N LEU A 70 2.07 30.87 4.58
CA LEU A 70 2.23 32.09 3.80
C LEU A 70 0.86 32.70 3.57
N LYS A 71 0.71 33.97 3.92
CA LYS A 71 -0.47 34.79 3.61
C LYS A 71 -0.08 35.84 2.59
N LEU A 72 -0.81 35.89 1.49
CA LEU A 72 -0.69 36.92 0.47
C LEU A 72 -1.95 37.77 0.49
N THR A 73 -1.77 39.08 0.37
CA THR A 73 -2.80 39.97 -0.12
C THR A 73 -2.31 40.46 -1.48
N TYR A 74 -3.08 40.21 -2.53
CA TYR A 74 -2.72 40.53 -3.90
C TYR A 74 -3.89 41.23 -4.60
N ARG A 75 -3.64 41.77 -5.78
CA ARG A 75 -4.65 42.43 -6.62
C ARG A 75 -4.56 41.92 -8.04
N ILE A 76 -5.71 41.64 -8.63
CA ILE A 76 -5.90 41.39 -10.05
C ILE A 76 -6.89 42.46 -10.53
N GLY A 77 -6.43 43.39 -11.37
CA GLY A 77 -7.25 44.56 -11.73
C GLY A 77 -7.45 45.52 -10.54
N ALA A 78 -8.70 45.75 -10.14
CA ALA A 78 -9.07 46.70 -9.08
C ALA A 78 -9.37 46.06 -7.72
N GLU A 79 -9.54 44.73 -7.65
CA GLU A 79 -9.94 44.03 -6.42
C GLU A 79 -8.73 43.48 -5.68
N ALA A 80 -8.62 43.82 -4.39
CA ALA A 80 -7.68 43.17 -3.47
C ALA A 80 -8.29 41.85 -2.96
N ARG A 81 -7.51 40.78 -2.99
CA ARG A 81 -7.87 39.42 -2.58
C ARG A 81 -6.79 38.84 -1.70
N ASN A 82 -7.11 37.74 -1.03
CA ASN A 82 -6.17 37.03 -0.18
C ASN A 82 -5.80 35.69 -0.82
N ALA A 83 -4.64 35.14 -0.48
CA ALA A 83 -4.30 33.75 -0.73
C ALA A 83 -3.56 33.18 0.48
N VAL A 84 -3.86 31.93 0.85
CA VAL A 84 -3.20 31.23 1.94
C VAL A 84 -2.57 29.95 1.43
N PHE A 85 -1.26 29.81 1.67
CA PHE A 85 -0.49 28.61 1.36
C PHE A 85 0.07 28.00 2.65
N GLN A 86 -0.01 26.67 2.77
CA GLN A 86 0.55 25.92 3.89
C GLN A 86 2.07 25.78 3.76
N GLU A 87 2.79 25.58 4.87
CA GLU A 87 4.23 25.32 4.78
C GLU A 87 4.54 24.08 3.92
N ASN A 88 5.55 24.24 3.05
CA ASN A 88 5.99 23.35 1.96
C ASN A 88 5.01 23.20 0.79
N GLU A 89 3.88 23.92 0.79
CA GLU A 89 3.00 23.97 -0.38
C GLU A 89 3.68 24.72 -1.53
N THR A 90 3.43 24.28 -2.77
CA THR A 90 3.96 24.98 -3.95
C THR A 90 3.11 26.23 -4.21
N VAL A 91 3.73 27.40 -4.10
CA VAL A 91 3.15 28.69 -4.44
C VAL A 91 3.32 28.92 -5.93
N VAL A 92 2.22 29.17 -6.64
CA VAL A 92 2.25 29.61 -8.04
C VAL A 92 1.57 30.96 -8.15
N LEU A 93 2.33 31.98 -8.57
CA LEU A 93 1.87 33.36 -8.63
C LEU A 93 1.16 33.67 -9.96
N THR A 94 0.11 32.92 -10.28
CA THR A 94 -0.81 33.23 -11.39
C THR A 94 -2.18 33.60 -10.84
N PRO A 95 -2.96 34.43 -11.55
CA PRO A 95 -4.32 34.79 -11.15
C PRO A 95 -5.18 33.59 -10.74
N GLU A 96 -5.12 32.52 -11.53
CA GLU A 96 -5.93 31.32 -11.35
C GLU A 96 -5.57 30.59 -10.05
N ILE A 97 -4.28 30.35 -9.80
CA ILE A 97 -3.83 29.62 -8.61
C ILE A 97 -4.05 30.48 -7.35
N LEU A 98 -3.76 31.79 -7.41
CA LEU A 98 -3.99 32.67 -6.27
C LEU A 98 -5.47 32.73 -5.88
N GLN A 99 -6.38 32.68 -6.85
CA GLN A 99 -7.82 32.64 -6.57
C GLN A 99 -8.28 31.33 -5.93
N MET A 100 -7.66 30.18 -6.28
CA MET A 100 -7.93 28.89 -5.63
C MET A 100 -7.54 28.88 -4.14
N HIS A 101 -6.59 29.73 -3.76
CA HIS A 101 -6.09 29.86 -2.38
C HIS A 101 -6.75 30.99 -1.60
N ASP A 102 -7.72 31.69 -2.20
CA ASP A 102 -8.45 32.77 -1.55
C ASP A 102 -9.45 32.21 -0.53
N PRO A 103 -9.31 32.52 0.78
CA PRO A 103 -10.24 32.08 1.80
C PRO A 103 -11.69 32.51 1.58
N GLU A 104 -11.96 33.49 0.71
CA GLU A 104 -13.33 33.88 0.34
C GLU A 104 -13.84 33.15 -0.92
N SER A 105 -12.97 32.41 -1.62
CA SER A 105 -13.34 31.61 -2.80
C SER A 105 -14.02 30.30 -2.41
N PRO A 106 -15.09 29.88 -3.12
CA PRO A 106 -15.69 28.56 -2.94
C PRO A 106 -14.69 27.40 -3.12
N GLU A 107 -13.68 27.56 -3.97
CA GLU A 107 -12.67 26.53 -4.24
C GLU A 107 -11.76 26.26 -3.04
N PHE A 108 -11.58 27.25 -2.16
CA PHE A 108 -10.78 27.10 -0.96
C PHE A 108 -11.40 26.14 0.04
N TYR A 109 -12.73 26.12 0.16
CA TYR A 109 -13.47 25.26 1.08
C TYR A 109 -13.94 23.93 0.45
N GLY A 110 -13.80 23.77 -0.87
CA GLY A 110 -14.28 22.62 -1.62
C GLY A 110 -15.73 22.78 -2.10
N SER A 111 -16.31 21.70 -2.62
CA SER A 111 -17.69 21.75 -3.14
C SER A 111 -18.74 22.02 -2.05
N PRO A 112 -19.94 22.51 -2.41
CA PRO A 112 -21.06 22.63 -1.46
C PRO A 112 -21.38 21.31 -0.74
N ASP A 113 -21.28 20.16 -1.41
CA ASP A 113 -21.50 18.85 -0.80
C ASP A 113 -20.40 18.49 0.20
N THR A 114 -19.15 18.81 -0.11
CA THR A 114 -18.01 18.67 0.81
C THR A 114 -18.26 19.44 2.10
N VAL A 115 -18.59 20.73 1.98
CA VAL A 115 -18.88 21.61 3.12
C VAL A 115 -20.07 21.09 3.91
N LYS A 116 -21.16 20.69 3.22
CA LYS A 116 -22.38 20.17 3.83
C LYS A 116 -22.13 18.92 4.67
N ILE A 117 -21.39 17.94 4.15
CA ILE A 117 -21.09 16.70 4.90
C ILE A 117 -20.24 17.00 6.13
N GLN A 118 -19.19 17.82 5.99
CA GLN A 118 -18.37 18.19 7.14
C GLN A 118 -19.18 18.95 8.20
N GLN A 119 -20.06 19.88 7.77
CA GLN A 119 -20.92 20.62 8.68
C GLN A 119 -21.89 19.69 9.43
N MET A 120 -22.52 18.74 8.73
CA MET A 120 -23.41 17.75 9.36
C MET A 120 -22.70 16.95 10.48
N VAL A 121 -21.45 16.55 10.25
CA VAL A 121 -20.65 15.84 11.27
C VAL A 121 -20.27 16.78 12.41
N SER A 122 -19.84 18.00 12.11
CA SER A 122 -19.51 19.01 13.14
C SER A 122 -20.72 19.34 14.02
N ASP A 123 -21.89 19.57 13.41
CA ASP A 123 -23.14 19.86 14.11
C ASP A 123 -23.56 18.69 15.00
N ALA A 124 -23.43 17.46 14.51
CA ALA A 124 -23.74 16.26 15.29
C ALA A 124 -22.89 16.19 16.57
N VAL A 125 -21.59 16.45 16.45
CA VAL A 125 -20.67 16.49 17.59
C VAL A 125 -21.04 17.62 18.55
N GLN A 126 -21.28 18.82 18.05
CA GLN A 126 -21.64 19.99 18.87
C GLN A 126 -22.96 19.79 19.63
N GLN A 127 -23.91 19.07 19.03
CA GLN A 127 -25.20 18.74 19.63
C GLN A 127 -25.12 17.52 20.56
N GLY A 128 -23.98 16.83 20.61
CA GLY A 128 -23.79 15.63 21.44
C GLY A 128 -24.65 14.43 20.98
N VAL A 129 -25.05 14.38 19.71
CA VAL A 129 -25.79 13.21 19.19
C VAL A 129 -24.83 12.06 18.92
N THR A 130 -25.28 10.84 19.20
CA THR A 130 -24.49 9.61 18.99
C THR A 130 -24.77 8.96 17.64
N ARG A 131 -25.72 9.50 16.86
CA ARG A 131 -26.07 9.01 15.53
C ARG A 131 -26.39 10.18 14.59
N LEU A 132 -25.59 10.30 13.53
CA LEU A 132 -25.85 11.15 12.39
C LEU A 132 -26.32 10.29 11.22
N LYS A 133 -27.44 10.67 10.62
CA LYS A 133 -27.92 10.11 9.36
C LYS A 133 -27.72 11.15 8.25
N ILE A 134 -26.81 10.89 7.32
CA ILE A 134 -26.69 11.71 6.11
C ILE A 134 -27.83 11.29 5.17
N PRO A 135 -28.63 12.24 4.64
CA PRO A 135 -29.71 11.93 3.71
C PRO A 135 -29.19 11.14 2.50
N GLU A 136 -29.96 10.15 2.04
CA GLU A 136 -29.64 9.40 0.82
C GLU A 136 -29.48 10.37 -0.37
N GLY A 137 -28.38 10.21 -1.11
CA GLY A 137 -28.13 11.03 -2.29
C GLY A 137 -26.82 10.69 -2.99
N ILE A 138 -26.58 11.41 -4.09
CA ILE A 138 -25.30 11.44 -4.78
C ILE A 138 -24.65 12.76 -4.43
N TYR A 139 -23.45 12.71 -3.85
CA TYR A 139 -22.71 13.88 -3.38
C TYR A 139 -21.44 14.03 -4.22
N HIS A 140 -21.30 15.19 -4.87
CA HIS A 140 -20.16 15.49 -5.73
C HIS A 140 -19.11 16.27 -4.93
N LEU A 141 -18.07 15.57 -4.49
CA LEU A 141 -17.08 16.08 -3.56
C LEU A 141 -15.87 16.60 -4.33
N ARG A 142 -15.71 17.92 -4.37
CA ARG A 142 -14.42 18.56 -4.68
C ARG A 142 -13.71 18.89 -3.37
N ALA A 143 -12.44 18.50 -3.26
CA ALA A 143 -11.64 18.75 -2.07
C ALA A 143 -11.34 20.25 -1.92
N PRO A 144 -11.21 20.76 -0.67
CA PRO A 144 -10.63 22.08 -0.43
C PRO A 144 -9.25 22.19 -1.08
N SER A 145 -8.92 23.31 -1.73
CA SER A 145 -7.65 23.48 -2.47
C SER A 145 -6.42 23.17 -1.60
N HIS A 146 -6.41 23.65 -0.36
CA HIS A 146 -5.35 23.48 0.63
C HIS A 146 -5.34 22.11 1.35
N ALA A 147 -6.38 21.30 1.19
CA ALA A 147 -6.52 20.03 1.90
C ALA A 147 -6.01 18.85 1.04
N PRO A 148 -5.28 17.88 1.62
CA PRO A 148 -4.83 16.69 0.89
C PRO A 148 -5.92 15.61 0.72
N LYS A 149 -7.11 15.82 1.31
CA LYS A 149 -8.23 14.87 1.37
C LYS A 149 -9.54 15.58 1.01
N HIS A 150 -10.53 14.84 0.51
CA HIS A 150 -11.87 15.39 0.27
C HIS A 150 -12.63 15.63 1.58
N LEU A 151 -12.57 14.68 2.50
CA LEU A 151 -13.18 14.77 3.83
C LEU A 151 -12.17 14.39 4.90
N THR A 152 -12.17 15.11 6.03
CA THR A 152 -11.33 14.77 7.18
C THR A 152 -12.14 14.87 8.47
N PHE A 153 -12.16 13.77 9.21
CA PHE A 153 -12.81 13.65 10.51
C PHE A 153 -11.74 13.42 11.57
N LYS A 154 -11.68 14.31 12.57
CA LYS A 154 -10.64 14.27 13.60
C LYS A 154 -11.26 14.19 14.98
N GLU A 155 -10.64 13.42 15.87
CA GLU A 155 -10.97 13.38 17.30
C GLU A 155 -12.47 13.13 17.56
N LEU A 156 -13.11 12.37 16.67
CA LEU A 156 -14.50 11.99 16.86
C LEU A 156 -14.59 10.87 17.89
N HIS A 157 -15.59 10.95 18.76
CA HIS A 157 -15.82 9.95 19.78
C HIS A 157 -17.30 9.56 19.84
N ASN A 158 -17.58 8.25 19.91
CA ASN A 158 -18.92 7.70 20.15
C ASN A 158 -20.00 8.23 19.18
N LEU A 159 -19.72 8.17 17.88
CA LEU A 159 -20.62 8.64 16.82
C LEU A 159 -20.80 7.58 15.73
N GLU A 160 -22.05 7.30 15.41
CA GLU A 160 -22.42 6.58 14.20
C GLU A 160 -22.72 7.57 13.07
N ILE A 161 -22.04 7.42 11.94
CA ILE A 161 -22.27 8.14 10.69
C ILE A 161 -22.85 7.14 9.67
N ASP A 162 -24.16 7.22 9.47
CA ASP A 162 -24.92 6.40 8.53
C ASP A 162 -25.19 7.20 7.26
N ALA A 163 -24.55 6.83 6.15
CA ALA A 163 -24.71 7.53 4.88
C ALA A 163 -25.95 7.10 4.09
N SER A 164 -26.82 6.28 4.66
CA SER A 164 -28.13 5.92 4.10
C SER A 164 -28.10 5.35 2.67
N GLY A 165 -27.02 4.68 2.27
CA GLY A 165 -26.85 4.15 0.91
C GLY A 165 -26.33 5.15 -0.12
N SER A 166 -25.88 6.33 0.32
CA SER A 166 -25.41 7.41 -0.57
C SER A 166 -24.19 7.02 -1.40
N VAL A 167 -24.00 7.76 -2.50
CA VAL A 167 -22.78 7.70 -3.33
C VAL A 167 -21.99 8.98 -3.15
N PHE A 168 -20.74 8.87 -2.74
CA PHE A 168 -19.79 9.98 -2.69
C PHE A 168 -18.87 9.87 -3.90
N ILE A 169 -18.98 10.85 -4.79
CA ILE A 169 -18.16 10.95 -6.01
C ILE A 169 -17.03 11.92 -5.72
N PHE A 170 -15.79 11.43 -5.69
CA PHE A 170 -14.60 12.26 -5.56
C PHE A 170 -14.21 12.82 -6.93
N GLU A 171 -14.22 14.15 -7.03
CA GLU A 171 -14.00 14.87 -8.29
C GLU A 171 -12.62 15.54 -8.37
N THR A 172 -11.86 15.60 -7.27
CA THR A 172 -10.50 16.16 -7.27
C THR A 172 -9.48 15.04 -7.35
N GLU A 173 -8.77 14.97 -8.48
CA GLU A 173 -7.72 13.97 -8.68
C GLU A 173 -6.54 14.15 -7.71
N TYR A 174 -5.77 13.07 -7.51
CA TYR A 174 -4.56 13.04 -6.68
C TYR A 174 -4.75 13.35 -5.17
N LYS A 175 -5.99 13.47 -4.70
CA LYS A 175 -6.33 13.63 -3.28
C LYS A 175 -7.14 12.45 -2.79
N SER A 176 -6.84 11.95 -1.59
CA SER A 176 -7.60 10.84 -1.02
C SER A 176 -9.04 11.23 -0.74
N GLY A 177 -9.94 10.25 -0.69
CA GLY A 177 -11.33 10.44 -0.29
C GLY A 177 -11.48 10.90 1.16
N ILE A 178 -11.30 9.99 2.12
CA ILE A 178 -11.71 10.23 3.51
C ILE A 178 -10.58 9.91 4.49
N ALA A 179 -10.34 10.77 5.47
CA ALA A 179 -9.45 10.50 6.59
C ALA A 179 -10.20 10.52 7.93
N PHE A 180 -9.98 9.50 8.76
CA PHE A 180 -10.31 9.47 10.18
C PHE A 180 -9.01 9.56 10.98
N GLN A 181 -8.88 10.57 11.83
CA GLN A 181 -7.67 10.84 12.61
C GLN A 181 -8.01 10.87 14.10
N ASP A 182 -7.32 10.06 14.89
CA ASP A 182 -7.43 10.02 16.35
C ASP A 182 -8.88 9.81 16.86
N CYS A 183 -9.68 9.10 16.09
CA CYS A 183 -11.09 8.83 16.40
C CYS A 183 -11.24 7.58 17.28
N SER A 184 -12.29 7.54 18.09
CA SER A 184 -12.67 6.33 18.84
C SER A 184 -14.15 6.01 18.81
N ASP A 185 -14.45 4.71 18.74
CA ASP A 185 -15.82 4.20 18.88
C ASP A 185 -16.76 4.79 17.81
N ILE A 186 -16.26 4.89 16.58
CA ILE A 186 -16.99 5.42 15.42
C ILE A 186 -17.51 4.27 14.58
N THR A 187 -18.74 4.40 14.10
CA THR A 187 -19.28 3.53 13.04
C THR A 187 -19.53 4.36 11.79
N PHE A 188 -18.88 4.03 10.68
CA PHE A 188 -19.13 4.63 9.37
C PHE A 188 -19.72 3.56 8.44
N ARG A 189 -20.92 3.82 7.89
CA ARG A 189 -21.66 2.79 7.17
C ARG A 189 -22.52 3.27 6.02
N ASN A 190 -22.88 2.30 5.17
CA ASN A 190 -23.86 2.41 4.10
C ASN A 190 -23.50 3.50 3.06
N VAL A 191 -22.31 3.39 2.45
CA VAL A 191 -21.87 4.35 1.43
C VAL A 191 -21.14 3.65 0.29
N THR A 192 -21.28 4.21 -0.92
CA THR A 192 -20.36 3.92 -2.03
C THR A 192 -19.42 5.10 -2.23
N LEU A 193 -18.11 4.85 -2.21
CA LEU A 193 -17.06 5.81 -2.50
C LEU A 193 -16.53 5.53 -3.90
N ILE A 194 -16.48 6.55 -4.77
CA ILE A 194 -16.01 6.39 -6.13
C ILE A 194 -15.22 7.61 -6.62
N ASN A 195 -14.03 7.39 -7.20
CA ASN A 195 -13.35 8.43 -7.96
C ASN A 195 -13.98 8.58 -9.34
N LYS A 196 -14.28 9.83 -9.71
CA LYS A 196 -14.83 10.20 -11.02
C LYS A 196 -13.87 9.82 -12.15
N THR A 197 -12.60 10.23 -12.01
CA THR A 197 -11.52 9.82 -12.92
C THR A 197 -10.83 8.57 -12.35
N THR A 198 -10.58 7.57 -13.19
CA THR A 198 -9.91 6.35 -12.74
C THR A 198 -8.43 6.62 -12.41
N PRO A 199 -7.89 6.11 -11.28
CA PRO A 199 -6.45 6.22 -10.95
C PRO A 199 -5.57 5.24 -11.72
N PHE A 200 -6.12 4.65 -12.76
CA PHE A 200 -5.51 3.68 -13.66
C PHE A 200 -6.07 3.91 -15.06
N SER A 201 -5.37 3.37 -16.04
CA SER A 201 -5.82 3.38 -17.42
C SER A 201 -5.58 2.02 -18.07
N GLN A 202 -6.20 1.82 -19.22
CA GLN A 202 -6.22 0.55 -19.93
C GLN A 202 -6.35 0.75 -21.44
N GLY A 203 -5.90 -0.24 -22.19
CA GLY A 203 -6.03 -0.22 -23.64
C GLY A 203 -5.73 -1.55 -24.27
N LYS A 204 -5.78 -1.57 -25.60
CA LYS A 204 -5.44 -2.73 -26.43
C LYS A 204 -4.00 -2.61 -26.91
N ILE A 205 -3.20 -3.66 -26.75
CA ILE A 205 -1.87 -3.75 -27.34
C ILE A 205 -2.03 -3.83 -28.86
N ILE A 206 -1.43 -2.88 -29.58
CA ILE A 206 -1.48 -2.84 -31.05
C ILE A 206 -0.17 -3.32 -31.67
N SER A 207 0.96 -3.12 -30.99
CA SER A 207 2.27 -3.60 -31.44
C SER A 207 3.17 -3.94 -30.25
N ILE A 208 4.10 -4.86 -30.48
CA ILE A 208 5.21 -5.19 -29.59
C ILE A 208 6.46 -5.26 -30.47
N SER A 209 7.56 -4.60 -30.10
CA SER A 209 8.79 -4.70 -30.87
C SER A 209 9.37 -6.13 -30.82
N PRO A 210 10.12 -6.58 -31.85
CA PRO A 210 10.66 -7.94 -31.89
C PRO A 210 11.56 -8.31 -30.70
N ASP A 211 12.22 -7.33 -30.09
CA ASP A 211 13.05 -7.47 -28.89
C ASP A 211 12.25 -7.38 -27.57
N GLY A 212 10.97 -6.99 -27.63
CA GLY A 212 10.12 -6.79 -26.46
C GLY A 212 10.41 -5.51 -25.67
N ASP A 213 11.30 -4.64 -26.15
CA ASP A 213 11.69 -3.40 -25.47
C ASP A 213 10.60 -2.32 -25.51
N THR A 214 9.69 -2.39 -26.48
CA THR A 214 8.59 -1.43 -26.63
C THR A 214 7.25 -2.10 -26.89
N ILE A 215 6.21 -1.52 -26.28
CA ILE A 215 4.81 -1.92 -26.47
C ILE A 215 3.99 -0.67 -26.76
N ASP A 216 3.27 -0.65 -27.88
CA ASP A 216 2.30 0.41 -28.16
C ASP A 216 0.91 -0.05 -27.73
N VAL A 217 0.25 0.78 -26.94
CA VAL A 217 -1.10 0.55 -26.42
C VAL A 217 -2.03 1.63 -26.92
N GLN A 218 -3.07 1.22 -27.65
CA GLN A 218 -4.21 2.05 -27.98
C GLN A 218 -5.09 2.15 -26.72
N VAL A 219 -5.05 3.30 -26.05
CA VAL A 219 -5.83 3.54 -24.83
C VAL A 219 -7.32 3.51 -25.19
N HIS A 220 -8.14 2.88 -24.35
CA HIS A 220 -9.60 2.88 -24.57
C HIS A 220 -10.20 4.28 -24.40
N ASP A 221 -11.28 4.56 -25.11
CA ASP A 221 -11.96 5.86 -25.06
C ASP A 221 -12.37 6.23 -23.64
N HIS A 222 -12.17 7.51 -23.29
CA HIS A 222 -12.49 8.10 -21.98
C HIS A 222 -11.70 7.52 -20.78
N TYR A 223 -10.66 6.72 -21.02
CA TYR A 223 -9.65 6.42 -20.01
C TYR A 223 -8.50 7.42 -20.06
N PRO A 224 -7.84 7.72 -18.93
CA PRO A 224 -6.75 8.69 -18.89
C PRO A 224 -5.61 8.33 -19.85
N THR A 225 -5.23 9.25 -20.73
CA THR A 225 -4.07 9.15 -21.62
C THR A 225 -2.90 10.02 -21.16
N GLU A 226 -3.17 11.02 -20.33
CA GLU A 226 -2.17 11.99 -19.90
C GLU A 226 -1.15 11.38 -18.93
N ILE A 227 0.11 11.51 -19.30
CA ILE A 227 1.26 11.18 -18.47
C ILE A 227 1.79 12.51 -17.93
N ALA A 228 1.21 12.99 -16.83
CA ALA A 228 1.66 14.21 -16.17
C ALA A 228 3.13 14.09 -15.71
N ASP A 229 3.83 15.22 -15.55
CA ASP A 229 5.16 15.21 -14.92
C ASP A 229 5.08 14.57 -13.53
N GLY A 230 5.91 13.55 -13.29
CA GLY A 230 5.85 12.75 -12.06
C GLY A 230 4.91 11.54 -12.11
N TYR A 231 4.20 11.32 -13.23
CA TYR A 231 3.48 10.08 -13.49
C TYR A 231 4.44 8.90 -13.47
N LYS A 232 4.35 8.08 -12.43
CA LYS A 232 5.13 6.86 -12.27
C LYS A 232 4.16 5.69 -12.30
N THR A 233 4.26 4.88 -13.35
CA THR A 233 3.70 3.52 -13.35
C THR A 233 4.85 2.53 -13.35
N PRO A 234 5.00 1.70 -12.33
CA PRO A 234 6.17 0.82 -12.25
C PRO A 234 5.99 -0.42 -13.12
N ILE A 235 4.75 -0.81 -13.44
CA ILE A 235 4.44 -2.14 -13.97
C ILE A 235 3.29 -2.07 -14.98
N LEU A 236 3.49 -2.70 -16.16
CA LEU A 236 2.46 -2.95 -17.16
C LEU A 236 1.90 -4.36 -16.97
N ASN A 237 0.58 -4.51 -17.07
CA ASN A 237 -0.09 -5.78 -16.78
C ASN A 237 -0.97 -6.19 -17.93
N PHE A 238 -1.04 -7.51 -18.16
CA PHE A 238 -1.60 -8.07 -19.38
C PHE A 238 -2.84 -8.88 -19.07
N TYR A 239 -3.87 -8.66 -19.87
CA TYR A 239 -5.19 -9.27 -19.72
C TYR A 239 -5.57 -9.94 -21.03
N ASP A 240 -6.18 -11.11 -20.92
CA ASP A 240 -6.75 -11.83 -22.04
C ASP A 240 -7.96 -11.04 -22.59
N PRO A 241 -8.03 -10.76 -23.90
CA PRO A 241 -9.04 -9.86 -24.44
C PRO A 241 -10.45 -10.45 -24.47
N VAL A 242 -10.60 -11.77 -24.33
CA VAL A 242 -11.90 -12.46 -24.37
C VAL A 242 -12.45 -12.62 -22.96
N THR A 243 -11.68 -13.26 -22.09
CA THR A 243 -12.06 -13.51 -20.69
C THR A 243 -11.95 -12.26 -19.83
N ARG A 244 -11.16 -11.27 -20.27
CA ARG A 244 -10.84 -10.03 -19.53
C ARG A 244 -10.21 -10.28 -18.16
N GLN A 245 -9.52 -11.42 -18.01
CA GLN A 245 -8.77 -11.79 -16.81
C GLN A 245 -7.27 -11.57 -17.02
N LEU A 246 -6.52 -11.39 -15.93
CA LEU A 246 -5.06 -11.36 -15.95
C LEU A 246 -4.51 -12.61 -16.64
N LYS A 247 -3.57 -12.43 -17.57
CA LYS A 247 -2.96 -13.54 -18.28
C LYS A 247 -2.11 -14.36 -17.31
N LYS A 248 -2.42 -15.65 -17.23
CA LYS A 248 -1.55 -16.65 -16.58
C LYS A 248 -0.14 -16.50 -17.15
N ASN A 249 0.87 -16.70 -16.32
CA ASN A 249 2.28 -16.67 -16.72
C ASN A 249 2.83 -15.32 -17.22
N ALA A 250 2.02 -14.25 -17.26
CA ALA A 250 2.52 -12.91 -17.55
C ALA A 250 3.38 -12.40 -16.40
N ARG A 251 4.57 -11.88 -16.70
CA ARG A 251 5.47 -11.27 -15.71
C ARG A 251 4.87 -9.96 -15.18
N MET A 252 5.32 -9.55 -13.99
CA MET A 252 5.29 -8.14 -13.62
C MET A 252 6.25 -7.38 -14.52
N ALA A 253 5.77 -6.88 -15.66
CA ALA A 253 6.65 -6.24 -16.62
C ALA A 253 6.95 -4.82 -16.18
N HIS A 254 8.19 -4.60 -15.73
CA HIS A 254 8.64 -3.29 -15.27
C HIS A 254 8.78 -2.31 -16.43
N ILE A 255 8.31 -1.10 -16.21
CA ILE A 255 8.33 0.00 -17.18
C ILE A 255 9.51 0.91 -16.85
N ARG A 256 10.36 1.18 -17.84
CA ARG A 256 11.46 2.15 -17.77
C ARG A 256 10.95 3.58 -17.99
N SER A 257 10.13 3.77 -19.01
CA SER A 257 9.50 5.06 -19.34
C SER A 257 8.23 4.86 -20.17
N VAL A 258 7.40 5.89 -20.23
CA VAL A 258 6.22 5.93 -21.11
C VAL A 258 6.22 7.26 -21.84
N GLU A 259 5.92 7.23 -23.15
CA GLU A 259 5.76 8.44 -23.96
C GLU A 259 4.43 8.42 -24.72
N THR A 260 3.90 9.62 -24.96
CA THR A 260 2.74 9.80 -25.83
C THR A 260 3.18 9.71 -27.28
N HIS A 261 2.80 8.64 -27.97
CA HIS A 261 3.10 8.46 -29.40
C HIS A 261 2.11 9.25 -30.27
N THR A 262 0.82 9.17 -29.91
CA THR A 262 -0.26 10.04 -30.39
C THR A 262 -1.22 10.29 -29.22
N PRO A 263 -2.20 11.21 -29.29
CA PRO A 263 -3.12 11.46 -28.18
C PRO A 263 -3.82 10.23 -27.58
N GLN A 264 -4.00 9.16 -28.36
CA GLN A 264 -4.68 7.92 -27.94
C GLN A 264 -3.75 6.67 -27.95
N ILE A 265 -2.47 6.82 -28.30
CA ILE A 265 -1.50 5.72 -28.31
C ILE A 265 -0.34 6.07 -27.40
N LEU A 266 -0.15 5.26 -26.37
CA LEU A 266 1.00 5.34 -25.47
C LEU A 266 2.02 4.27 -25.83
N ARG A 267 3.29 4.66 -25.89
CA ARG A 267 4.43 3.76 -26.05
C ARG A 267 5.07 3.52 -24.69
N PHE A 268 5.08 2.26 -24.27
CA PHE A 268 5.75 1.81 -23.06
C PHE A 268 7.14 1.28 -23.42
N HIS A 269 8.17 1.84 -22.80
CA HIS A 269 9.52 1.30 -22.85
C HIS A 269 9.72 0.39 -21.65
N MET A 270 9.99 -0.88 -21.91
CA MET A 270 10.12 -1.89 -20.89
C MET A 270 11.55 -1.93 -20.36
N GLU A 271 11.71 -2.36 -19.11
CA GLU A 271 13.01 -2.82 -18.63
C GLU A 271 13.45 -4.06 -19.43
N LYS A 272 14.73 -4.38 -19.38
CA LYS A 272 15.29 -5.50 -20.14
C LYS A 272 14.66 -6.85 -19.74
N ASP A 273 14.45 -7.72 -20.73
CA ASP A 273 13.97 -9.10 -20.58
C ASP A 273 12.61 -9.24 -19.89
N GLN A 274 11.79 -8.17 -19.85
CA GLN A 274 10.48 -8.19 -19.18
C GLN A 274 9.40 -8.88 -19.99
N ILE A 275 9.47 -8.76 -21.32
CA ILE A 275 8.46 -9.28 -22.24
C ILE A 275 8.93 -10.59 -22.85
N LYS A 276 8.03 -11.57 -22.87
CA LYS A 276 8.25 -12.85 -23.52
C LYS A 276 7.23 -13.02 -24.64
N PRO A 277 7.65 -13.14 -25.91
CA PRO A 277 6.75 -13.25 -27.06
C PRO A 277 5.73 -14.39 -26.95
N GLU A 278 6.05 -15.45 -26.23
CA GLU A 278 5.16 -16.60 -26.00
C GLU A 278 4.05 -16.35 -24.95
N THR A 279 4.11 -15.24 -24.20
CA THR A 279 3.16 -14.95 -23.12
C THR A 279 2.20 -13.80 -23.43
N ILE A 280 2.59 -12.88 -24.31
CA ILE A 280 1.86 -11.64 -24.61
C ILE A 280 1.85 -11.44 -26.13
N SER A 281 0.74 -10.97 -26.67
CA SER A 281 0.55 -10.81 -28.12
C SER A 281 -0.19 -9.51 -28.43
N SER A 282 -0.02 -9.01 -29.66
CA SER A 282 -0.90 -7.94 -30.17
C SER A 282 -2.35 -8.41 -30.10
N GLY A 283 -3.24 -7.52 -29.66
CA GLY A 283 -4.64 -7.83 -29.37
C GLY A 283 -4.96 -8.05 -27.89
N ASP A 284 -3.97 -8.41 -27.06
CA ASP A 284 -4.14 -8.46 -25.61
C ASP A 284 -4.49 -7.06 -25.04
N LEU A 285 -5.06 -7.04 -23.83
CA LEU A 285 -5.33 -5.81 -23.11
C LEU A 285 -4.19 -5.50 -22.15
N ALA A 286 -3.84 -4.22 -22.03
CA ALA A 286 -2.83 -3.73 -21.11
C ALA A 286 -3.46 -2.79 -20.07
N VAL A 287 -2.96 -2.85 -18.83
CA VAL A 287 -3.41 -2.03 -17.71
C VAL A 287 -2.23 -1.53 -16.90
N TRP A 288 -2.29 -0.26 -16.51
CA TRP A 288 -1.29 0.40 -15.69
C TRP A 288 -1.95 1.41 -14.73
N ARG A 289 -1.23 1.77 -13.67
CA ARG A 289 -1.76 2.56 -12.55
C ARG A 289 -0.90 3.79 -12.27
N ARG A 290 -1.49 4.79 -11.63
CA ARG A 290 -0.75 5.86 -10.94
C ARG A 290 -0.26 5.33 -9.59
N ILE A 291 0.97 5.67 -9.19
CA ILE A 291 1.43 5.49 -7.80
C ILE A 291 0.85 6.66 -6.99
N GLU A 292 -0.13 6.34 -6.15
CA GLU A 292 -0.83 7.27 -5.27
C GLU A 292 -0.89 6.67 -3.85
N GLY A 293 -1.31 7.46 -2.86
CA GLY A 293 -1.30 7.05 -1.45
C GLY A 293 -2.37 6.01 -1.11
N HIS A 294 -3.52 6.49 -0.66
CA HIS A 294 -4.64 5.65 -0.20
C HIS A 294 -5.96 6.39 -0.39
N GLU A 295 -7.07 5.67 -0.47
CA GLU A 295 -8.41 6.23 -0.64
C GLU A 295 -9.02 6.64 0.71
N VAL A 296 -8.98 5.72 1.67
CA VAL A 296 -9.44 5.96 3.05
C VAL A 296 -8.28 5.76 4.01
N SER A 297 -8.07 6.70 4.94
CA SER A 297 -7.14 6.51 6.05
C SER A 297 -7.84 6.47 7.42
N VAL A 298 -7.35 5.57 8.27
CA VAL A 298 -7.77 5.36 9.66
C VAL A 298 -6.50 5.46 10.50
N GLU A 299 -6.19 6.68 10.93
CA GLU A 299 -4.92 7.07 11.53
C GLU A 299 -5.10 7.26 13.03
N GLY A 300 -4.33 6.56 13.87
CA GLY A 300 -4.38 6.74 15.33
C GLY A 300 -5.69 6.29 16.00
N CYS A 301 -6.59 5.63 15.26
CA CYS A 301 -7.93 5.34 15.73
C CYS A 301 -8.04 4.07 16.58
N ARG A 302 -9.18 3.92 17.27
CA ARG A 302 -9.55 2.68 17.98
C ARG A 302 -11.04 2.37 17.86
N ASN A 303 -11.38 1.09 17.86
CA ASN A 303 -12.77 0.61 17.82
C ASN A 303 -13.62 1.24 16.69
N MET A 304 -13.01 1.51 15.53
CA MET A 304 -13.70 1.93 14.33
C MET A 304 -14.51 0.76 13.76
N LYS A 305 -15.68 1.03 13.21
CA LYS A 305 -16.47 0.08 12.44
C LYS A 305 -16.76 0.64 11.06
N PHE A 306 -16.28 -0.03 10.03
CA PHE A 306 -16.45 0.33 8.64
C PHE A 306 -17.34 -0.72 7.97
N ILE A 307 -18.64 -0.44 7.86
CA ILE A 307 -19.67 -1.47 7.59
C ILE A 307 -20.46 -1.15 6.33
N ASN A 308 -20.61 -2.12 5.45
CA ASN A 308 -21.38 -1.96 4.21
C ASN A 308 -20.91 -0.75 3.39
N VAL A 309 -19.59 -0.66 3.22
CA VAL A 309 -18.96 0.35 2.39
C VAL A 309 -18.49 -0.30 1.09
N THR A 310 -18.67 0.38 -0.03
CA THR A 310 -18.18 -0.06 -1.33
C THR A 310 -17.22 0.98 -1.89
N LEU A 311 -16.00 0.60 -2.22
CA LEU A 311 -15.01 1.43 -2.88
C LEU A 311 -14.89 1.02 -4.34
N LYS A 312 -14.87 2.00 -5.23
CA LYS A 312 -14.72 1.86 -6.68
C LYS A 312 -13.73 2.88 -7.19
N ASN A 313 -12.92 2.50 -8.17
CA ASN A 313 -11.83 3.33 -8.68
C ASN A 313 -10.92 3.84 -7.55
N ALA A 314 -10.63 3.02 -6.54
CA ALA A 314 -9.89 3.47 -5.35
C ALA A 314 -8.46 3.89 -5.72
N ILE A 315 -8.01 5.04 -5.23
CA ILE A 315 -6.63 5.49 -5.38
C ILE A 315 -5.71 4.79 -4.37
N GLY A 316 -4.51 4.40 -4.80
CA GLY A 316 -3.55 3.69 -3.97
C GLY A 316 -4.19 2.53 -3.20
N ALA A 317 -3.85 2.39 -1.91
CA ALA A 317 -4.50 1.42 -1.04
C ALA A 317 -5.94 1.85 -0.72
N ALA A 318 -6.91 0.95 -0.87
CA ALA A 318 -8.31 1.31 -0.68
C ALA A 318 -8.62 1.71 0.78
N VAL A 319 -8.02 1.02 1.76
CA VAL A 319 -8.05 1.44 3.17
C VAL A 319 -6.64 1.28 3.77
N LEU A 320 -6.13 2.36 4.37
CA LEU A 320 -4.93 2.36 5.20
C LEU A 320 -5.32 2.57 6.66
N GLU A 321 -5.12 1.55 7.49
CA GLU A 321 -5.09 1.64 8.93
C GLU A 321 -3.65 1.84 9.40
N VAL A 322 -3.39 2.84 10.24
CA VAL A 322 -2.03 3.11 10.70
C VAL A 322 -1.99 3.69 12.11
N GLY A 323 -1.14 3.10 12.95
CA GLY A 323 -0.99 3.49 14.36
C GLY A 323 -2.24 3.22 15.20
N GLY A 324 -2.29 3.83 16.40
CA GLY A 324 -3.46 3.77 17.27
C GLY A 324 -3.60 2.48 18.08
N GLU A 325 -4.64 2.43 18.92
CA GLU A 325 -4.93 1.26 19.75
C GLU A 325 -5.60 0.12 18.95
N GLY A 326 -6.12 0.42 17.75
CA GLY A 326 -6.66 -0.57 16.82
C GLY A 326 -7.92 -1.26 17.34
N GLY A 327 -8.06 -2.54 17.01
CA GLY A 327 -9.28 -3.31 17.27
C GLY A 327 -10.45 -2.86 16.39
N ASN A 328 -10.14 -2.38 15.20
CA ASN A 328 -11.12 -1.89 14.24
C ASN A 328 -11.76 -3.07 13.49
N TYR A 329 -13.01 -2.89 13.08
CA TYR A 329 -13.82 -3.85 12.37
C TYR A 329 -14.16 -3.35 10.97
N TYR A 330 -13.94 -4.19 9.97
CA TYR A 330 -14.14 -3.88 8.55
C TYR A 330 -15.01 -4.94 7.89
N SER A 331 -16.07 -4.49 7.23
CA SER A 331 -16.92 -5.29 6.35
C SER A 331 -17.28 -4.44 5.13
N TYR A 332 -16.43 -4.53 4.10
CA TYR A 332 -16.51 -3.65 2.92
C TYR A 332 -16.05 -4.35 1.64
N LYS A 333 -16.26 -3.68 0.51
CA LYS A 333 -15.95 -4.21 -0.81
C LYS A 333 -15.09 -3.22 -1.60
N VAL A 334 -14.11 -3.72 -2.32
CA VAL A 334 -13.44 -3.03 -3.42
C VAL A 334 -13.79 -3.81 -4.68
N THR A 335 -14.55 -3.18 -5.57
CA THR A 335 -15.13 -3.82 -6.76
C THR A 335 -15.22 -2.86 -7.93
N TYR A 336 -15.46 -3.39 -9.12
CA TYR A 336 -15.46 -2.63 -10.37
C TYR A 336 -16.53 -1.54 -10.41
N ALA A 337 -16.18 -0.41 -11.01
CA ALA A 337 -17.14 0.60 -11.42
C ALA A 337 -17.86 0.19 -12.73
N GLY A 338 -18.89 0.96 -13.09
CA GLY A 338 -19.35 1.00 -14.47
C GLY A 338 -18.27 1.58 -15.40
N PRO A 339 -18.49 1.53 -16.72
CA PRO A 339 -17.63 2.28 -17.64
C PRO A 339 -17.61 3.77 -17.25
N PRO A 340 -16.46 4.46 -17.37
CA PRO A 340 -16.41 5.92 -17.29
C PRO A 340 -17.46 6.56 -18.21
N GLU A 341 -17.87 7.79 -17.91
CA GLU A 341 -18.83 8.52 -18.74
C GLU A 341 -18.32 8.64 -20.19
N GLY A 342 -19.13 8.20 -21.15
CA GLY A 342 -18.76 8.13 -22.58
C GLY A 342 -17.99 6.87 -22.99
N ALA A 343 -17.42 6.10 -22.06
CA ALA A 343 -16.66 4.89 -22.38
C ALA A 343 -17.55 3.71 -22.78
N SER A 344 -17.12 2.94 -23.78
CA SER A 344 -17.73 1.65 -24.14
C SER A 344 -17.15 0.48 -23.33
N GLN A 345 -15.92 0.63 -22.85
CA GLN A 345 -15.18 -0.42 -22.14
C GLN A 345 -15.35 -0.30 -20.63
N ARG A 346 -15.65 -1.42 -19.96
CA ARG A 346 -15.66 -1.49 -18.50
C ARG A 346 -14.23 -1.44 -17.93
N PRO A 347 -14.05 -0.98 -16.68
CA PRO A 347 -12.76 -1.05 -15.99
C PRO A 347 -12.24 -2.48 -15.88
N LEU A 348 -10.93 -2.66 -16.10
CA LEU A 348 -10.19 -3.89 -15.81
C LEU A 348 -9.61 -3.92 -14.40
N LEU A 349 -9.64 -2.77 -13.70
CA LEU A 349 -9.34 -2.66 -12.27
C LEU A 349 -10.51 -2.03 -11.51
N SER A 350 -10.57 -2.32 -10.21
CA SER A 350 -11.45 -1.67 -9.24
C SER A 350 -10.71 -0.65 -8.37
N GLY A 351 -9.39 -0.80 -8.22
CA GLY A 351 -8.53 0.05 -7.40
C GLY A 351 -7.08 -0.08 -7.84
N SER A 352 -6.31 0.98 -7.62
CA SER A 352 -4.94 1.04 -8.13
C SER A 352 -3.92 0.34 -7.23
N ALA A 353 -4.13 0.06 -5.94
CA ALA A 353 -3.18 -0.72 -5.15
C ALA A 353 -3.82 -1.78 -4.26
N ASP A 354 -3.49 -1.79 -2.97
CA ASP A 354 -3.89 -2.77 -1.99
C ASP A 354 -5.39 -2.65 -1.64
N GLY A 355 -6.01 -3.76 -1.23
CA GLY A 355 -7.37 -3.73 -0.71
C GLY A 355 -7.41 -3.15 0.70
N PHE A 356 -6.45 -3.53 1.54
CA PHE A 356 -6.32 -3.11 2.93
C PHE A 356 -4.85 -3.13 3.36
N ILE A 357 -4.42 -2.12 4.10
CA ILE A 357 -3.12 -2.07 4.76
C ILE A 357 -3.34 -1.74 6.24
N SER A 358 -2.67 -2.44 7.15
CA SER A 358 -2.58 -2.11 8.58
C SER A 358 -1.12 -2.06 9.02
N TYR A 359 -0.68 -0.89 9.48
CA TYR A 359 0.66 -0.68 10.03
C TYR A 359 0.61 -0.21 11.48
N ASP A 360 1.47 -0.79 12.32
CA ASP A 360 1.77 -0.28 13.67
C ASP A 360 0.56 -0.16 14.62
N THR A 361 -0.45 -1.02 14.47
CA THR A 361 -1.64 -1.05 15.33
C THR A 361 -1.43 -1.97 16.53
N ARG A 362 -1.88 -1.55 17.72
CA ARG A 362 -1.73 -2.37 18.95
C ARG A 362 -2.57 -3.64 18.90
N ARG A 363 -3.88 -3.49 18.66
CA ARG A 363 -4.80 -4.62 18.46
C ARG A 363 -5.11 -4.77 16.98
N GLY A 364 -4.88 -5.96 16.44
CA GLY A 364 -5.10 -6.27 15.04
C GLY A 364 -6.54 -6.04 14.56
N PRO A 365 -6.74 -5.76 13.27
CA PRO A 365 -8.05 -5.53 12.69
C PRO A 365 -8.84 -6.84 12.55
N THR A 366 -10.18 -6.72 12.56
CA THR A 366 -11.08 -7.76 12.09
C THR A 366 -11.61 -7.39 10.71
N LEU A 367 -11.33 -8.21 9.71
CA LEU A 367 -11.92 -8.12 8.37
C LEU A 367 -12.87 -9.29 8.20
N GLU A 368 -14.15 -8.98 7.99
CA GLU A 368 -15.20 -10.00 7.93
C GLU A 368 -16.13 -9.78 6.73
N ASN A 369 -16.31 -10.84 5.94
CA ASN A 369 -17.14 -10.85 4.74
C ASN A 369 -16.75 -9.75 3.72
N CYS A 370 -15.46 -9.39 3.65
CA CYS A 370 -14.97 -8.42 2.70
C CYS A 370 -14.80 -9.02 1.30
N LEU A 371 -14.88 -8.16 0.27
CA LEU A 371 -14.57 -8.51 -1.12
C LEU A 371 -13.45 -7.60 -1.64
N PHE A 372 -12.36 -8.22 -2.10
CA PHE A 372 -11.27 -7.53 -2.79
C PHE A 372 -11.10 -8.16 -4.17
N GLU A 373 -11.65 -7.51 -5.20
CA GLU A 373 -11.54 -8.01 -6.57
C GLU A 373 -11.04 -6.95 -7.54
N GLY A 374 -10.19 -7.32 -8.49
CA GLY A 374 -9.72 -6.39 -9.52
C GLY A 374 -8.76 -5.31 -9.02
N ILE A 375 -8.14 -5.49 -7.86
CA ILE A 375 -7.15 -4.55 -7.33
C ILE A 375 -5.75 -4.91 -7.85
N HIS A 376 -4.81 -3.95 -7.82
CA HIS A 376 -3.54 -4.10 -8.52
C HIS A 376 -2.35 -4.51 -7.63
N ASP A 377 -2.46 -4.41 -6.32
CA ASP A 377 -1.43 -4.86 -5.36
C ASP A 377 -1.95 -5.97 -4.45
N ASP A 378 -1.72 -5.98 -3.14
CA ASP A 378 -2.17 -7.06 -2.25
C ASP A 378 -3.63 -6.96 -1.85
N GLY A 379 -4.26 -8.08 -1.51
CA GLY A 379 -5.59 -8.04 -0.89
C GLY A 379 -5.53 -7.35 0.47
N ILE A 380 -4.69 -7.88 1.35
CA ILE A 380 -4.57 -7.45 2.74
C ILE A 380 -3.08 -7.47 3.13
N ASN A 381 -2.53 -6.35 3.63
CA ASN A 381 -1.21 -6.28 4.25
C ASN A 381 -1.36 -5.92 5.75
N ILE A 382 -0.77 -6.70 6.65
CA ILE A 382 -0.76 -6.42 8.10
C ILE A 382 0.67 -6.56 8.62
N SER A 383 1.23 -5.46 9.14
CA SER A 383 2.64 -5.38 9.54
C SER A 383 2.92 -4.33 10.62
N ALA A 384 4.12 -4.37 11.17
CA ALA A 384 4.80 -3.20 11.74
C ALA A 384 5.94 -2.75 10.81
N LEU A 385 6.41 -1.52 10.97
CA LEU A 385 7.59 -1.03 10.27
C LEU A 385 8.85 -1.21 11.14
N TYR A 386 9.92 -1.74 10.54
CA TYR A 386 11.22 -1.82 11.18
C TYR A 386 11.82 -0.42 11.39
N TYR A 387 12.46 -0.22 12.53
CA TYR A 387 13.34 0.89 12.85
C TYR A 387 14.78 0.53 12.48
N PHE A 388 15.54 1.52 12.04
CA PHE A 388 16.95 1.35 11.73
C PHE A 388 17.83 1.93 12.84
N ILE A 389 18.66 1.11 13.47
CA ILE A 389 19.45 1.49 14.65
C ILE A 389 20.72 2.23 14.21
N LEU A 390 20.88 3.46 14.66
CA LEU A 390 22.02 4.33 14.33
C LEU A 390 23.10 4.32 15.41
N GLU A 391 22.71 4.19 16.68
CA GLU A 391 23.62 4.23 17.84
C GLU A 391 23.04 3.37 18.97
N VAL A 392 23.91 2.75 19.77
CA VAL A 392 23.54 2.07 21.02
C VAL A 392 24.47 2.53 22.13
N SER A 393 23.91 3.01 23.23
CA SER A 393 24.66 3.52 24.40
C SER A 393 23.95 3.14 25.70
N GLY A 394 24.58 2.29 26.50
CA GLY A 394 23.98 1.74 27.72
C GLY A 394 22.64 1.05 27.43
N ASN A 395 21.57 1.52 28.08
CA ASN A 395 20.21 1.05 27.86
C ASN A 395 19.44 1.87 26.81
N SER A 396 20.11 2.66 25.97
CA SER A 396 19.44 3.49 24.96
C SER A 396 19.91 3.16 23.55
N ALA A 397 19.04 3.36 22.57
CA ALA A 397 19.39 3.35 21.16
C ALA A 397 18.84 4.59 20.45
N VAL A 398 19.59 5.12 19.48
CA VAL A 398 19.07 6.10 18.53
C VAL A 398 18.60 5.34 17.29
N ALA A 399 17.38 5.59 16.86
CA ALA A 399 16.77 4.92 15.71
C ALA A 399 16.18 5.92 14.72
N ALA A 400 16.37 5.62 13.43
CA ALA A 400 15.61 6.22 12.34
C ALA A 400 14.30 5.47 12.17
N ILE A 401 13.18 6.22 12.12
CA ILE A 401 11.82 5.68 12.13
C ILE A 401 11.01 6.30 10.99
N THR A 402 10.41 5.45 10.15
CA THR A 402 9.55 5.89 9.03
C THR A 402 8.17 6.36 9.50
N HIS A 403 7.56 5.62 10.41
CA HIS A 403 6.29 5.97 11.02
C HIS A 403 6.40 5.85 12.55
N PHE A 404 6.12 6.93 13.26
CA PHE A 404 6.28 6.97 14.71
C PHE A 404 5.02 6.43 15.40
N ALA A 405 5.11 5.19 15.88
CA ALA A 405 4.08 4.53 16.66
C ALA A 405 4.72 3.79 17.84
N CYS A 406 5.14 4.56 18.85
CA CYS A 406 5.77 4.06 20.07
C CYS A 406 5.18 4.73 21.30
N ALA A 407 5.09 3.99 22.40
CA ALA A 407 4.78 4.52 23.73
C ALA A 407 5.71 3.91 24.79
N ALA A 408 5.88 4.60 25.93
CA ALA A 408 6.49 3.98 27.10
C ALA A 408 5.68 2.74 27.51
N GLY A 409 6.38 1.66 27.84
CA GLY A 409 5.80 0.33 28.09
C GLY A 409 5.69 -0.56 26.85
N ASP A 410 5.88 -0.04 25.63
CA ASP A 410 5.92 -0.89 24.43
C ASP A 410 7.19 -1.75 24.40
N GLU A 411 7.02 -3.02 24.04
CA GLU A 411 8.10 -3.99 23.84
C GLU A 411 8.71 -3.87 22.42
N ILE A 412 10.02 -3.66 22.33
CA ILE A 412 10.76 -3.60 21.06
C ILE A 412 11.57 -4.88 20.85
N GLY A 413 11.38 -5.54 19.71
CA GLY A 413 12.17 -6.68 19.26
C GLY A 413 13.37 -6.24 18.43
N PHE A 414 14.51 -6.91 18.59
CA PHE A 414 15.77 -6.58 17.91
C PHE A 414 16.27 -7.71 17.02
N PHE A 415 16.99 -7.35 15.95
CA PHE A 415 17.48 -8.27 14.93
C PHE A 415 18.95 -8.03 14.63
N ASP A 416 19.76 -9.07 14.44
CA ASP A 416 21.18 -8.93 14.07
C ASP A 416 21.41 -8.82 12.55
N PHE A 417 22.68 -8.82 12.13
CA PHE A 417 23.08 -8.81 10.73
C PHE A 417 22.76 -10.12 9.98
N ASP A 418 22.52 -11.22 10.71
CA ASP A 418 22.02 -12.48 10.15
C ASP A 418 20.47 -12.47 10.06
N LEU A 419 19.84 -11.31 10.33
CA LEU A 419 18.40 -11.09 10.34
C LEU A 419 17.66 -11.99 11.33
N GLN A 420 18.33 -12.38 12.41
CA GLN A 420 17.76 -13.21 13.48
C GLN A 420 17.32 -12.36 14.66
N LYS A 421 16.19 -12.72 15.26
CA LYS A 421 15.71 -12.08 16.50
C LYS A 421 16.69 -12.36 17.64
N THR A 422 17.32 -11.32 18.18
CA THR A 422 18.33 -11.43 19.25
C THR A 422 17.73 -11.26 20.65
N GLY A 423 16.53 -10.70 20.75
CA GLY A 423 15.82 -10.48 22.00
C GLY A 423 14.86 -9.30 21.91
N SER A 424 14.41 -8.82 23.06
CA SER A 424 13.52 -7.66 23.17
C SER A 424 13.80 -6.86 24.45
N ALA A 425 13.31 -5.62 24.49
CA ALA A 425 13.37 -4.75 25.67
C ALA A 425 12.19 -3.77 25.67
N GLY A 426 11.71 -3.41 26.87
CA GLY A 426 10.59 -2.48 27.05
C GLY A 426 11.05 -1.03 27.02
N ILE A 427 10.31 -0.15 26.34
CA ILE A 427 10.58 1.29 26.31
C ILE A 427 10.26 1.92 27.67
N VAL A 428 11.21 2.65 28.23
CA VAL A 428 11.07 3.48 29.44
C VAL A 428 10.79 4.94 29.07
N SER A 429 11.53 5.49 28.12
CA SER A 429 11.33 6.87 27.66
C SER A 429 11.70 7.04 26.19
N ILE A 430 11.15 8.11 25.59
CA ILE A 430 11.30 8.45 24.19
C ILE A 430 11.66 9.93 24.09
N GLU A 431 12.69 10.25 23.32
CA GLU A 431 13.11 11.61 23.02
C GLU A 431 13.24 11.78 21.49
N ARG A 432 12.50 12.73 20.90
CA ARG A 432 12.67 13.08 19.48
C ARG A 432 13.93 13.95 19.31
N LEU A 433 14.82 13.53 18.42
CA LEU A 433 16.09 14.21 18.19
C LEU A 433 16.01 15.08 16.93
N ARG A 434 16.08 16.41 17.09
CA ARG A 434 16.03 17.36 15.95
C ARG A 434 17.41 17.69 15.36
N ASN A 435 18.46 17.65 16.19
CA ASN A 435 19.82 18.08 15.81
C ASN A 435 20.86 16.95 15.95
N TYR A 436 20.43 15.70 15.81
CA TYR A 436 21.34 14.56 15.86
C TYR A 436 22.12 14.44 14.55
N ARG A 437 23.45 14.34 14.66
CA ARG A 437 24.31 14.11 13.50
C ARG A 437 24.36 12.63 13.19
N GLU A 438 23.62 12.22 12.17
CA GLU A 438 23.55 10.81 11.78
C GLU A 438 24.90 10.26 11.29
N PRO A 439 25.30 9.06 11.76
CA PRO A 439 26.52 8.39 11.33
C PRO A 439 26.35 7.80 9.92
N ARG A 440 26.86 8.52 8.91
CA ARG A 440 26.67 8.18 7.48
C ARG A 440 27.12 6.78 7.11
N GLU A 441 28.16 6.28 7.76
CA GLU A 441 28.76 4.97 7.54
C GLU A 441 27.85 3.80 7.94
N ILE A 442 26.88 4.04 8.83
CA ILE A 442 25.93 3.00 9.26
C ILE A 442 24.95 2.64 8.15
N TYR A 443 24.59 3.62 7.31
CA TYR A 443 23.63 3.45 6.20
C TYR A 443 24.06 2.46 5.12
N LYS A 444 25.32 1.97 5.10
CA LYS A 444 25.72 0.84 4.26
C LYS A 444 24.97 -0.46 4.57
N HIS A 445 24.33 -0.54 5.74
CA HIS A 445 23.48 -1.65 6.18
C HIS A 445 21.98 -1.34 6.04
N GLY A 446 21.64 -0.14 5.57
CA GLY A 446 20.27 0.32 5.41
C GLY A 446 19.55 -0.38 4.26
N SER A 447 18.23 -0.41 4.35
CA SER A 447 17.33 -0.91 3.32
C SER A 447 17.08 0.17 2.26
N ILE A 448 16.26 -0.14 1.24
CA ILE A 448 15.71 0.86 0.33
C ILE A 448 14.98 1.97 1.12
N THR A 449 14.27 1.60 2.19
CA THR A 449 13.54 2.54 3.06
C THR A 449 14.50 3.44 3.85
N TYR A 450 15.65 2.91 4.26
CA TYR A 450 16.70 3.59 5.03
C TYR A 450 17.95 3.81 4.17
N SER A 451 17.80 4.49 3.03
CA SER A 451 18.87 4.61 2.02
C SER A 451 19.97 5.63 2.37
N GLY A 452 19.75 6.50 3.35
CA GLY A 452 20.70 7.52 3.75
C GLY A 452 20.19 8.47 4.84
N PRO A 453 21.07 9.36 5.35
CA PRO A 453 20.74 10.30 6.41
C PRO A 453 19.77 11.39 5.96
N GLY A 454 19.07 12.01 6.90
CA GLY A 454 18.17 13.15 6.72
C GLY A 454 16.82 12.80 6.09
N GLN A 455 16.51 11.51 5.95
CA GLN A 455 15.30 11.02 5.27
C GLN A 455 14.18 10.59 6.22
N LYS A 456 14.47 10.49 7.52
CA LYS A 456 13.60 9.86 8.53
C LYS A 456 13.65 10.64 9.83
N GLU A 457 12.60 10.51 10.62
CA GLU A 457 12.56 11.07 11.96
C GLU A 457 13.44 10.23 12.90
N LEU A 458 14.12 10.92 13.82
CA LEU A 458 15.11 10.30 14.70
C LEU A 458 14.64 10.35 16.16
N TYR A 459 14.76 9.22 16.84
CA TYR A 459 14.35 9.09 18.23
C TYR A 459 15.43 8.39 19.05
N ARG A 460 15.69 8.90 20.26
CA ARG A 460 16.35 8.14 21.31
C ARG A 460 15.30 7.38 22.08
N LEU A 461 15.43 6.05 22.09
CA LEU A 461 14.62 5.15 22.89
C LEU A 461 15.49 4.68 24.06
N THR A 462 15.03 4.90 25.29
CA THR A 462 15.65 4.32 26.49
C THR A 462 14.83 3.12 26.94
N PHE A 463 15.51 2.03 27.26
CA PHE A 463 14.93 0.73 27.55
C PHE A 463 15.15 0.31 29.01
N ASP A 464 14.37 -0.66 29.46
CA ASP A 464 14.46 -1.27 30.80
C ASP A 464 15.75 -2.10 30.99
N ARG A 465 16.39 -2.51 29.89
CA ARG A 465 17.65 -3.25 29.83
C ARG A 465 18.44 -2.88 28.59
N LYS A 466 19.72 -3.25 28.54
CA LYS A 466 20.56 -3.03 27.37
C LYS A 466 19.95 -3.74 26.14
N PRO A 467 19.68 -3.03 25.03
CA PRO A 467 19.13 -3.66 23.84
C PRO A 467 20.20 -4.58 23.20
N PRO A 468 19.88 -5.85 22.89
CA PRO A 468 20.82 -6.83 22.33
C PRO A 468 21.05 -6.61 20.83
N VAL A 469 21.52 -5.42 20.46
CA VAL A 469 21.61 -4.95 19.07
C VAL A 469 22.85 -4.09 18.86
N GLN A 470 23.27 -3.93 17.60
CA GLN A 470 24.39 -3.07 17.20
C GLN A 470 23.91 -1.97 16.23
N PRO A 471 24.65 -0.85 16.09
CA PRO A 471 24.41 0.09 14.99
C PRO A 471 24.40 -0.60 13.62
N GLY A 472 23.44 -0.27 12.76
CA GLY A 472 23.22 -0.87 11.46
C GLY A 472 22.25 -2.06 11.45
N ASN A 473 21.74 -2.46 12.61
CA ASN A 473 20.72 -3.49 12.76
C ASN A 473 19.30 -2.90 12.73
N TYR A 474 18.30 -3.79 12.76
CA TYR A 474 16.89 -3.43 12.76
C TYR A 474 16.22 -3.73 14.10
N ALA A 475 15.17 -2.97 14.41
CA ALA A 475 14.29 -3.20 15.55
C ALA A 475 12.83 -3.02 15.13
N VAL A 476 11.86 -3.51 15.88
CA VAL A 476 10.43 -3.38 15.57
C VAL A 476 9.60 -3.34 16.84
N ASN A 477 8.49 -2.60 16.83
CA ASN A 477 7.58 -2.55 17.97
C ASN A 477 6.67 -3.78 18.01
N LEU A 478 7.04 -4.79 18.81
CA LEU A 478 6.29 -6.04 18.97
C LEU A 478 4.92 -5.83 19.63
N SER A 479 4.74 -4.71 20.34
CA SER A 479 3.44 -4.35 20.93
C SER A 479 2.47 -3.79 19.91
N ARG A 480 2.92 -3.51 18.68
CA ARG A 480 2.15 -2.84 17.64
C ARG A 480 2.38 -3.48 16.27
N CYS A 481 2.10 -4.78 16.13
CA CYS A 481 2.23 -5.51 14.86
C CYS A 481 0.89 -5.95 14.26
N GLY A 482 -0.23 -5.38 14.73
CA GLY A 482 -1.55 -5.87 14.37
C GLY A 482 -1.84 -7.28 14.92
N ASN A 483 -1.26 -7.63 16.08
CA ASN A 483 -1.47 -8.93 16.71
C ASN A 483 -2.93 -9.10 17.15
N GLY A 484 -3.46 -10.31 16.98
CA GLY A 484 -4.85 -10.63 17.23
C GLY A 484 -5.78 -10.35 16.05
N PHE A 485 -5.23 -10.14 14.85
CA PHE A 485 -6.08 -9.92 13.67
C PHE A 485 -6.95 -11.14 13.35
N ALA A 486 -8.07 -10.89 12.68
CA ALA A 486 -8.95 -11.92 12.17
C ALA A 486 -9.41 -11.59 10.75
N ILE A 487 -9.16 -12.48 9.79
CA ILE A 487 -9.63 -12.39 8.41
C ILE A 487 -10.59 -13.55 8.18
N ARG A 488 -11.89 -13.26 8.06
CA ARG A 488 -12.97 -14.28 8.07
C ARG A 488 -13.95 -14.10 6.94
N GLY A 489 -14.23 -15.18 6.19
CA GLY A 489 -15.28 -15.14 5.17
C GLY A 489 -14.98 -14.18 4.00
N CYS A 490 -13.73 -13.75 3.86
CA CYS A 490 -13.34 -12.78 2.84
C CYS A 490 -13.12 -13.46 1.48
N THR A 491 -13.39 -12.74 0.41
CA THR A 491 -13.07 -13.16 -0.97
C THR A 491 -12.03 -12.23 -1.56
N ILE A 492 -10.90 -12.79 -1.99
CA ILE A 492 -9.81 -12.08 -2.65
C ILE A 492 -9.61 -12.71 -4.02
N ARG A 493 -9.87 -11.97 -5.10
CA ARG A 493 -9.86 -12.57 -6.45
C ARG A 493 -9.49 -11.66 -7.60
N ASN A 494 -9.21 -12.27 -8.75
CA ASN A 494 -9.01 -11.60 -10.05
C ASN A 494 -8.00 -10.45 -9.95
N LYS A 495 -6.82 -10.72 -9.39
CA LYS A 495 -5.86 -9.68 -9.04
C LYS A 495 -4.42 -10.12 -9.22
N ARG A 496 -3.52 -9.13 -9.25
CA ARG A 496 -2.10 -9.34 -9.55
C ARG A 496 -1.26 -9.76 -8.35
N GLY A 497 -1.14 -8.90 -7.32
CA GLY A 497 -0.25 -9.12 -6.19
C GLY A 497 -0.65 -10.31 -5.30
N ARG A 498 -0.21 -10.34 -4.05
CA ARG A 498 -0.50 -11.44 -3.11
C ARG A 498 -1.91 -11.35 -2.55
N GLY A 499 -2.50 -12.45 -2.11
CA GLY A 499 -3.80 -12.43 -1.45
C GLY A 499 -3.71 -11.72 -0.11
N CYS A 500 -2.89 -12.25 0.79
CA CYS A 500 -2.55 -11.66 2.07
C CYS A 500 -1.04 -11.62 2.27
N LEU A 501 -0.57 -10.52 2.85
CA LEU A 501 0.80 -10.24 3.18
C LEU A 501 0.89 -10.00 4.70
N ILE A 502 1.45 -10.94 5.47
CA ILE A 502 1.22 -11.01 6.93
C ILE A 502 2.53 -11.03 7.72
N ARG A 503 2.64 -10.13 8.71
CA ARG A 503 3.73 -10.09 9.71
C ARG A 503 3.27 -10.02 11.17
N GLY A 504 1.95 -10.06 11.41
CA GLY A 504 1.36 -10.16 12.75
C GLY A 504 0.90 -11.57 13.14
N SER A 505 0.47 -11.74 14.40
CA SER A 505 -0.22 -12.95 14.90
C SER A 505 -1.73 -12.88 14.65
N GLY A 506 -2.36 -13.96 14.20
CA GLY A 506 -3.79 -13.95 13.94
C GLY A 506 -4.35 -15.18 13.25
N THR A 507 -5.57 -15.05 12.71
CA THR A 507 -6.28 -16.14 12.02
C THR A 507 -6.78 -15.69 10.65
N ILE A 508 -6.61 -16.56 9.65
CA ILE A 508 -7.20 -16.47 8.31
C ILE A 508 -8.07 -17.70 8.11
N GLU A 509 -9.39 -17.50 8.06
CA GLU A 509 -10.32 -18.62 8.02
C GLU A 509 -11.56 -18.41 7.15
N ASN A 510 -12.02 -19.51 6.53
CA ASN A 510 -13.23 -19.54 5.70
C ASN A 510 -13.19 -18.54 4.52
N CYS A 511 -11.99 -18.21 4.03
CA CYS A 511 -11.80 -17.28 2.92
C CYS A 511 -11.67 -17.99 1.57
N LEU A 512 -12.01 -17.27 0.50
CA LEU A 512 -11.77 -17.67 -0.88
C LEU A 512 -10.66 -16.81 -1.48
N PHE A 513 -9.62 -17.47 -1.97
CA PHE A 513 -8.58 -16.87 -2.80
C PHE A 513 -8.68 -17.48 -4.19
N GLU A 514 -8.98 -16.68 -5.20
CA GLU A 514 -9.27 -17.18 -6.55
C GLU A 514 -8.64 -16.34 -7.64
N ASN A 515 -7.98 -16.96 -8.61
CA ASN A 515 -7.41 -16.25 -9.76
C ASN A 515 -6.48 -15.10 -9.34
N ILE A 516 -5.41 -15.45 -8.63
CA ILE A 516 -4.39 -14.53 -8.13
C ILE A 516 -3.07 -14.84 -8.83
N LEU A 517 -2.41 -13.83 -9.42
CA LEU A 517 -1.12 -14.06 -10.06
C LEU A 517 -0.01 -14.37 -9.04
N GLY A 518 0.03 -13.69 -7.89
CA GLY A 518 0.90 -14.02 -6.76
C GLY A 518 0.38 -15.12 -5.84
N GLY A 519 1.11 -15.37 -4.74
CA GLY A 519 0.69 -16.30 -3.68
C GLY A 519 -0.60 -15.84 -2.98
N ALA A 520 -1.37 -16.79 -2.44
CA ALA A 520 -2.58 -16.45 -1.71
C ALA A 520 -2.25 -15.89 -0.32
N ILE A 521 -1.27 -16.46 0.37
CA ILE A 521 -0.81 -15.99 1.68
C ILE A 521 0.70 -16.03 1.71
N ASP A 522 1.31 -14.87 1.94
CA ASP A 522 2.74 -14.71 2.19
C ASP A 522 2.94 -14.20 3.62
N ALA A 523 3.42 -15.07 4.49
CA ALA A 523 3.88 -14.72 5.83
C ALA A 523 5.38 -14.51 5.79
N MET A 524 5.83 -13.27 5.63
CA MET A 524 7.25 -12.96 5.46
C MET A 524 7.64 -11.60 6.04
N PRO A 525 8.76 -11.46 6.78
CA PRO A 525 9.39 -10.16 6.98
C PRO A 525 10.16 -9.72 5.73
N GLU A 526 10.24 -8.41 5.51
CA GLU A 526 10.98 -7.75 4.43
C GLU A 526 11.99 -6.75 4.99
N PHE A 527 13.24 -7.18 5.18
CA PHE A 527 14.26 -6.34 5.85
C PHE A 527 14.85 -5.27 4.93
N TYR A 528 15.44 -5.68 3.80
CA TYR A 528 16.25 -4.80 2.93
C TYR A 528 15.46 -4.00 1.89
N SER A 529 14.16 -4.26 1.75
CA SER A 529 13.28 -3.52 0.85
C SER A 529 12.41 -2.51 1.61
N PHE A 530 11.15 -2.85 1.88
CA PHE A 530 10.18 -1.96 2.50
C PHE A 530 10.32 -1.85 4.03
N SER A 531 11.23 -2.63 4.64
CA SER A 531 11.46 -2.63 6.08
C SER A 531 10.16 -2.90 6.85
N GLU A 532 9.49 -4.00 6.49
CA GLU A 532 8.21 -4.45 7.08
C GLU A 532 8.40 -5.78 7.82
N GLY A 533 7.96 -5.87 9.08
CA GLY A 533 8.09 -7.07 9.91
C GLY A 533 7.11 -7.10 11.07
N PRO A 534 7.29 -7.97 12.08
CA PRO A 534 8.38 -8.94 12.32
C PRO A 534 8.20 -10.29 11.59
N TYR A 535 9.00 -11.29 12.01
CA TYR A 535 8.63 -12.70 11.80
C TYR A 535 7.29 -13.01 12.45
N VAL A 536 6.49 -13.80 11.74
CA VAL A 536 5.17 -14.23 12.22
C VAL A 536 5.30 -15.27 13.32
N GLU A 537 4.62 -15.01 14.43
CA GLU A 537 4.42 -15.96 15.53
C GLU A 537 2.91 -16.20 15.71
N ASN A 538 2.45 -17.44 15.92
CA ASN A 538 1.04 -17.78 16.18
C ASN A 538 0.07 -17.39 15.04
N LEU A 539 0.19 -18.09 13.90
CA LEU A 539 -0.69 -17.92 12.75
C LEU A 539 -1.50 -19.18 12.50
N THR A 540 -2.82 -19.02 12.36
CA THR A 540 -3.73 -20.10 11.93
C THR A 540 -4.32 -19.79 10.56
N ILE A 541 -4.13 -20.72 9.62
CA ILE A 541 -4.69 -20.70 8.27
C ILE A 541 -5.59 -21.93 8.13
N ARG A 542 -6.91 -21.74 8.17
CA ARG A 542 -7.84 -22.88 8.16
C ARG A 542 -9.11 -22.71 7.35
N ASN A 543 -9.63 -23.82 6.84
CA ASN A 543 -10.91 -23.87 6.11
C ASN A 543 -10.97 -22.91 4.91
N ASN A 544 -9.82 -22.51 4.34
CA ASN A 544 -9.76 -21.63 3.19
C ASN A 544 -9.80 -22.42 1.88
N VAL A 545 -10.19 -21.75 0.80
CA VAL A 545 -10.06 -22.27 -0.57
C VAL A 545 -9.04 -21.44 -1.32
N PHE A 546 -7.95 -22.08 -1.76
CA PHE A 546 -6.92 -21.51 -2.60
C PHE A 546 -7.05 -22.09 -4.00
N ARG A 547 -7.67 -21.35 -4.93
CA ARG A 547 -7.98 -21.82 -6.27
C ARG A 547 -7.30 -20.97 -7.33
N ASP A 548 -6.58 -21.61 -8.25
CA ASP A 548 -5.92 -20.89 -9.35
C ASP A 548 -5.11 -19.69 -8.80
N VAL A 549 -4.25 -19.94 -7.80
CA VAL A 549 -3.35 -18.93 -7.22
C VAL A 549 -1.90 -19.22 -7.61
N ASN A 550 -0.99 -18.27 -7.39
CA ASN A 550 0.41 -18.39 -7.80
C ASN A 550 0.53 -18.62 -9.33
N ARG A 551 -0.34 -17.94 -10.10
CA ARG A 551 -0.47 -18.12 -11.56
C ARG A 551 0.61 -17.43 -12.39
N ALA A 552 1.50 -16.66 -11.77
CA ALA A 552 2.63 -16.03 -12.44
C ALA A 552 3.88 -16.02 -11.54
N ASN A 553 5.03 -15.79 -12.16
CA ASN A 553 6.29 -15.60 -11.43
C ASN A 553 6.36 -14.16 -10.87
N PHE A 554 5.74 -13.97 -9.70
CA PHE A 554 5.73 -12.72 -8.94
C PHE A 554 6.92 -12.73 -7.95
N PHE A 555 7.89 -11.82 -8.13
CA PHE A 555 9.09 -11.67 -7.27
C PHE A 555 9.90 -12.96 -6.99
N GLN A 556 9.79 -13.98 -7.85
CA GLN A 556 10.44 -15.29 -7.66
C GLN A 556 9.89 -16.12 -6.49
N PHE A 557 8.67 -15.82 -6.01
CA PHE A 557 7.95 -16.64 -5.04
C PHE A 557 7.32 -17.86 -5.71
N ALA A 558 7.00 -18.91 -4.95
CA ALA A 558 6.66 -20.17 -5.60
C ALA A 558 5.47 -20.97 -5.09
N GLY A 559 4.85 -20.62 -3.97
CA GLY A 559 3.74 -21.36 -3.38
C GLY A 559 2.39 -20.66 -3.42
N ALA A 560 1.33 -21.44 -3.22
CA ALA A 560 0.01 -20.91 -2.89
C ALA A 560 -0.03 -20.31 -1.47
N VAL A 561 0.60 -20.99 -0.49
CA VAL A 561 0.81 -20.49 0.87
C VAL A 561 2.30 -20.57 1.20
N ASN A 562 2.88 -19.44 1.61
CA ASN A 562 4.31 -19.27 1.78
C ASN A 562 4.61 -18.75 3.18
N ILE A 563 5.41 -19.49 3.95
CA ILE A 563 5.99 -19.07 5.24
C ILE A 563 7.50 -18.97 5.03
N TYR A 564 8.06 -17.76 4.89
CA TYR A 564 9.46 -17.58 4.48
C TYR A 564 9.99 -16.18 4.78
N SER A 565 11.29 -15.97 4.57
CA SER A 565 11.93 -14.66 4.73
C SER A 565 12.25 -13.99 3.38
N PHE A 566 12.09 -12.67 3.31
CA PHE A 566 12.54 -11.89 2.16
C PHE A 566 13.66 -10.92 2.53
N ALA A 567 14.81 -11.11 1.88
CA ALA A 567 16.02 -10.31 2.08
C ALA A 567 16.49 -9.71 0.73
N GLY A 568 15.57 -9.03 0.02
CA GLY A 568 15.81 -8.52 -1.34
C GLY A 568 15.63 -9.57 -2.45
N SER A 569 15.60 -10.85 -2.09
CA SER A 569 15.12 -11.97 -2.89
C SER A 569 14.59 -13.07 -1.96
N TYR A 570 13.89 -14.05 -2.52
CA TYR A 570 13.58 -15.28 -1.81
C TYR A 570 14.89 -16.00 -1.45
N VAL A 571 15.18 -16.11 -0.15
CA VAL A 571 16.32 -16.89 0.35
C VAL A 571 15.86 -17.60 1.62
N PRO A 572 15.91 -18.94 1.68
CA PRO A 572 15.72 -19.63 2.95
C PRO A 572 16.89 -19.25 3.86
N LEU A 573 16.60 -18.56 4.96
CA LEU A 573 17.65 -18.17 5.92
C LEU A 573 18.03 -19.38 6.76
N ASN A 574 19.34 -19.64 6.85
CA ASN A 574 19.95 -20.87 7.35
C ASN A 574 19.87 -21.11 8.86
N ARG A 575 19.02 -20.37 9.58
CA ARG A 575 18.82 -20.50 11.03
C ARG A 575 17.33 -20.45 11.39
N PRO A 576 16.70 -21.59 11.72
CA PRO A 576 15.31 -21.60 12.19
C PRO A 576 15.13 -20.94 13.55
N GLN A 577 16.16 -20.92 14.42
CA GLN A 577 16.07 -20.27 15.73
C GLN A 577 15.90 -18.75 15.56
N GLY A 578 14.69 -18.24 15.79
CA GLY A 578 14.42 -16.80 15.75
C GLY A 578 13.65 -16.32 14.53
N GLY A 579 13.29 -17.24 13.63
CA GLY A 579 12.35 -17.01 12.53
C GLY A 579 10.88 -17.21 12.92
N HIS A 580 10.06 -17.66 11.98
CA HIS A 580 8.61 -17.86 12.19
C HIS A 580 8.31 -18.97 13.20
N ARG A 581 7.23 -18.83 13.98
CA ARG A 581 6.88 -19.82 15.01
C ARG A 581 5.40 -20.10 15.15
N ASN A 582 5.08 -21.34 15.52
CA ASN A 582 3.71 -21.77 15.88
C ASN A 582 2.71 -21.48 14.75
N ILE A 583 2.91 -22.13 13.61
CA ILE A 583 2.09 -21.94 12.42
C ILE A 583 1.22 -23.18 12.19
N LEU A 584 -0.08 -22.98 12.03
CA LEU A 584 -1.05 -24.04 11.77
C LEU A 584 -1.72 -23.83 10.41
N ILE A 585 -1.57 -24.80 9.51
CA ILE A 585 -2.20 -24.84 8.19
C ILE A 585 -3.10 -26.08 8.15
N GLU A 586 -4.42 -25.91 8.35
CA GLU A 586 -5.33 -27.05 8.48
C GLU A 586 -6.64 -26.95 7.69
N ASN A 587 -7.16 -28.09 7.23
CA ASN A 587 -8.49 -28.19 6.62
C ASN A 587 -8.71 -27.26 5.40
N ASN A 588 -7.64 -26.81 4.74
CA ASN A 588 -7.74 -25.96 3.56
C ASN A 588 -7.90 -26.81 2.29
N ARG A 589 -8.45 -26.19 1.25
CA ARG A 589 -8.60 -26.78 -0.09
C ARG A 589 -7.72 -26.02 -1.08
N PHE A 590 -6.71 -26.69 -1.61
CA PHE A 590 -5.86 -26.19 -2.69
C PHE A 590 -6.35 -26.79 -4.00
N VAL A 591 -6.75 -25.97 -4.97
CA VAL A 591 -7.44 -26.42 -6.18
C VAL A 591 -6.78 -25.80 -7.41
N ASN A 592 -6.32 -26.63 -8.35
CA ASN A 592 -5.75 -26.20 -9.63
C ASN A 592 -4.55 -25.23 -9.49
N ASN A 593 -3.70 -25.46 -8.49
CA ASN A 593 -2.50 -24.65 -8.27
C ASN A 593 -1.29 -25.35 -8.88
N ASP A 594 -0.49 -24.61 -9.64
CA ASP A 594 0.73 -25.10 -10.28
C ASP A 594 1.99 -24.74 -9.48
N GLY A 595 2.99 -25.62 -9.53
CA GLY A 595 4.18 -25.53 -8.68
C GLY A 595 3.89 -25.95 -7.22
N PRO A 596 4.81 -25.67 -6.28
CA PRO A 596 4.59 -25.93 -4.87
C PRO A 596 3.29 -25.30 -4.37
N ASN A 597 2.58 -25.97 -3.47
CA ASN A 597 1.38 -25.43 -2.86
C ASN A 597 1.67 -24.84 -1.48
N VAL A 598 2.62 -25.42 -0.75
CA VAL A 598 3.03 -24.95 0.57
C VAL A 598 4.56 -24.87 0.63
N ILE A 599 5.08 -23.71 0.99
CA ILE A 599 6.51 -23.45 1.20
C ILE A 599 6.73 -23.03 2.64
N ILE A 600 7.68 -23.65 3.33
CA ILE A 600 7.99 -23.37 4.74
C ILE A 600 9.50 -23.25 4.93
N THR A 601 9.98 -22.08 5.34
CA THR A 601 11.39 -21.87 5.66
C THR A 601 11.59 -21.14 6.96
N THR A 602 12.78 -21.28 7.54
CA THR A 602 13.23 -20.44 8.67
C THR A 602 12.18 -20.41 9.79
N SER A 603 11.72 -21.60 10.19
CA SER A 603 10.52 -21.78 11.00
C SER A 603 10.70 -22.82 12.12
N GLU A 604 9.91 -22.67 13.19
CA GLU A 604 9.82 -23.64 14.28
C GLU A 604 8.35 -23.92 14.64
N ASN A 605 8.02 -25.20 14.90
CA ASN A 605 6.67 -25.65 15.28
C ASN A 605 5.62 -25.30 14.21
N VAL A 606 5.74 -25.94 13.04
CA VAL A 606 4.79 -25.78 11.94
C VAL A 606 4.00 -27.05 11.77
N THR A 607 2.68 -26.94 11.67
CA THR A 607 1.78 -28.08 11.42
C THR A 607 0.98 -27.88 10.15
N VAL A 608 1.11 -28.80 9.21
CA VAL A 608 0.30 -28.88 7.99
C VAL A 608 -0.54 -30.14 8.06
N LYS A 609 -1.85 -30.00 8.32
CA LYS A 609 -2.70 -31.17 8.54
C LYS A 609 -4.08 -31.12 7.88
N ASN A 610 -4.59 -32.27 7.47
CA ASN A 610 -5.95 -32.43 6.95
C ASN A 610 -6.31 -31.51 5.76
N ASN A 611 -5.31 -31.05 5.00
CA ASN A 611 -5.54 -30.26 3.81
C ASN A 611 -5.85 -31.16 2.62
N LEU A 612 -6.68 -30.67 1.70
CA LEU A 612 -7.04 -31.34 0.46
C LEU A 612 -6.42 -30.61 -0.73
N PHE A 613 -5.57 -31.29 -1.48
CA PHE A 613 -4.96 -30.81 -2.71
C PHE A 613 -5.63 -31.48 -3.92
N MET A 614 -6.30 -30.71 -4.77
CA MET A 614 -7.04 -31.18 -5.95
C MET A 614 -6.41 -30.64 -7.22
N ASN A 615 -6.09 -31.53 -8.15
CA ASN A 615 -5.45 -31.18 -9.42
C ASN A 615 -4.18 -30.30 -9.24
N PRO A 616 -3.24 -30.64 -8.32
CA PRO A 616 -2.02 -29.87 -8.20
C PRO A 616 -1.10 -30.09 -9.40
N MET A 617 -0.40 -29.03 -9.82
CA MET A 617 0.67 -29.08 -10.84
C MET A 617 0.25 -29.73 -12.16
N MET A 618 -0.91 -29.34 -12.67
CA MET A 618 -1.42 -29.82 -13.96
C MET A 618 -0.61 -29.22 -15.12
N GLU A 619 -0.12 -27.99 -14.94
CA GLU A 619 0.64 -27.25 -15.93
C GLU A 619 1.99 -26.76 -15.38
N GLN A 620 2.88 -26.39 -16.31
CA GLN A 620 4.21 -25.92 -15.95
C GLN A 620 4.12 -24.59 -15.22
N SER A 621 4.56 -24.58 -13.96
CA SER A 621 4.82 -23.34 -13.24
C SER A 621 6.05 -22.63 -13.81
N LEU A 622 6.00 -21.29 -13.86
CA LEU A 622 7.14 -20.45 -14.23
C LEU A 622 8.10 -20.15 -13.07
N ASN A 623 7.85 -20.74 -11.90
CA ASN A 623 8.71 -20.59 -10.73
C ASN A 623 10.04 -21.31 -10.96
N ARG A 624 11.14 -20.63 -10.61
CA ARG A 624 12.49 -21.15 -10.78
C ARG A 624 12.97 -21.74 -9.44
N SER A 625 13.77 -22.79 -9.51
CA SER A 625 14.48 -23.33 -8.35
C SER A 625 15.54 -22.33 -7.86
N ILE A 626 15.14 -21.47 -6.93
CA ILE A 626 16.01 -20.50 -6.25
C ILE A 626 16.11 -20.92 -4.78
N GLY A 627 17.29 -20.76 -4.18
CA GLY A 627 17.52 -21.12 -2.77
C GLY A 627 17.29 -22.61 -2.49
N GLY A 628 17.50 -23.50 -3.47
CA GLY A 628 17.27 -24.94 -3.31
C GLY A 628 15.79 -25.37 -3.34
N LEU A 629 14.87 -24.45 -3.68
CA LEU A 629 13.46 -24.75 -3.88
C LEU A 629 13.25 -25.87 -4.93
N ASP A 630 12.57 -26.93 -4.53
CA ASP A 630 12.12 -28.00 -5.43
C ASP A 630 10.73 -27.68 -5.96
N CYS A 631 10.66 -27.10 -7.16
CA CYS A 631 9.39 -26.76 -7.82
C CYS A 631 8.55 -27.99 -8.23
N SER A 632 9.08 -29.21 -8.10
CA SER A 632 8.36 -30.46 -8.39
C SER A 632 7.71 -31.08 -7.14
N ALA A 633 7.95 -30.49 -5.96
CA ALA A 633 7.40 -30.96 -4.69
C ALA A 633 6.12 -30.20 -4.31
N LEU A 634 5.09 -30.92 -3.85
CA LEU A 634 3.82 -30.33 -3.43
C LEU A 634 3.98 -29.45 -2.19
N VAL A 635 4.71 -29.96 -1.21
CA VAL A 635 5.14 -29.24 -0.02
C VAL A 635 6.66 -29.23 -0.02
N TRP A 636 7.26 -28.06 0.16
CA TRP A 636 8.71 -27.92 0.27
C TRP A 636 9.11 -27.19 1.55
N ALA A 637 10.16 -27.66 2.21
CA ALA A 637 10.65 -27.08 3.45
C ALA A 637 12.19 -26.97 3.51
N ALA A 638 12.71 -25.93 4.16
CA ALA A 638 14.15 -25.79 4.43
C ALA A 638 14.39 -25.01 5.71
N HIS A 639 15.38 -25.40 6.54
CA HIS A 639 15.65 -24.72 7.81
C HIS A 639 14.40 -24.67 8.72
N VAL A 640 13.82 -25.85 9.01
CA VAL A 640 12.59 -25.97 9.81
C VAL A 640 12.78 -26.96 10.95
N ARG A 641 12.39 -26.57 12.17
CA ARG A 641 12.36 -27.48 13.33
C ARG A 641 10.92 -27.84 13.70
N ASN A 642 10.68 -29.10 14.02
CA ASN A 642 9.38 -29.61 14.48
C ASN A 642 8.25 -29.39 13.45
N LEU A 643 8.51 -29.71 12.18
CA LEU A 643 7.47 -29.75 11.14
C LEU A 643 6.59 -31.00 11.32
N THR A 644 5.28 -30.84 11.38
CA THR A 644 4.33 -31.96 11.41
C THR A 644 3.49 -31.97 10.14
N LEU A 645 3.55 -33.07 9.40
CA LEU A 645 2.63 -33.35 8.29
C LEU A 645 1.66 -34.46 8.72
N ALA A 646 0.34 -34.25 8.61
CA ALA A 646 -0.62 -35.26 9.06
C ALA A 646 -1.95 -35.23 8.28
N GLY A 647 -2.42 -36.37 7.78
CA GLY A 647 -3.76 -36.51 7.22
C GLY A 647 -4.05 -35.68 5.95
N ASN A 648 -3.02 -35.16 5.29
CA ASN A 648 -3.21 -34.40 4.06
C ASN A 648 -3.49 -35.36 2.88
N ILE A 649 -4.38 -34.95 1.99
CA ILE A 649 -4.86 -35.77 0.87
C ILE A 649 -4.59 -35.05 -0.44
N VAL A 650 -4.06 -35.78 -1.42
CA VAL A 650 -3.91 -35.34 -2.80
C VAL A 650 -4.88 -36.12 -3.69
N ARG A 651 -5.55 -35.44 -4.63
CA ARG A 651 -6.42 -36.05 -5.63
C ARG A 651 -6.07 -35.53 -7.02
N ASN A 652 -6.00 -36.46 -7.98
CA ASN A 652 -5.70 -36.20 -9.39
C ASN A 652 -4.42 -35.37 -9.60
N PRO A 653 -3.25 -35.81 -9.08
CA PRO A 653 -2.02 -35.06 -9.26
C PRO A 653 -1.64 -34.94 -10.74
N GLY A 654 -1.20 -33.75 -11.14
CA GLY A 654 -0.64 -33.54 -12.46
C GLY A 654 0.74 -34.16 -12.61
N LYS A 655 1.13 -34.48 -13.85
CA LYS A 655 2.40 -35.16 -14.19
C LYS A 655 3.67 -34.42 -13.75
N LEU A 656 3.57 -33.14 -13.40
CA LEU A 656 4.69 -32.29 -13.01
C LEU A 656 4.97 -32.37 -11.49
N MET A 657 4.01 -32.85 -10.70
CA MET A 657 4.25 -33.20 -9.31
C MET A 657 5.07 -34.49 -9.24
N LYS A 658 6.34 -34.37 -8.84
CA LYS A 658 7.25 -35.53 -8.72
C LYS A 658 7.40 -36.00 -7.28
N LYS A 659 7.08 -35.15 -6.30
CA LYS A 659 7.20 -35.46 -4.88
C LYS A 659 6.02 -34.90 -4.10
N LEU A 660 5.50 -35.68 -3.15
CA LEU A 660 4.53 -35.18 -2.18
C LEU A 660 5.19 -34.20 -1.20
N PHE A 661 6.44 -34.45 -0.84
CA PHE A 661 7.22 -33.63 0.06
C PHE A 661 8.70 -33.63 -0.33
N SER A 662 9.35 -32.48 -0.21
CA SER A 662 10.80 -32.35 -0.32
C SER A 662 11.33 -31.42 0.77
N ALA A 663 12.50 -31.72 1.31
CA ALA A 663 13.09 -30.96 2.39
C ALA A 663 14.61 -30.81 2.26
N GLY A 664 15.13 -29.71 2.81
CA GLY A 664 16.55 -29.57 3.13
C GLY A 664 17.00 -30.57 4.21
N THR A 665 18.31 -30.82 4.28
CA THR A 665 18.90 -31.84 5.18
C THR A 665 18.75 -31.52 6.67
N ASP A 666 18.43 -30.28 7.01
CA ASP A 666 18.32 -29.78 8.38
C ASP A 666 16.87 -29.61 8.87
N VAL A 667 15.91 -30.10 8.08
CA VAL A 667 14.49 -30.13 8.46
C VAL A 667 14.23 -31.29 9.41
N THR A 668 13.65 -30.99 10.58
CA THR A 668 13.27 -32.00 11.59
C THR A 668 11.77 -32.00 11.82
N GLY A 669 11.20 -33.17 12.14
CA GLY A 669 9.76 -33.29 12.30
C GLY A 669 9.23 -34.70 12.14
N ASN A 670 7.91 -34.80 11.99
CA ASN A 670 7.18 -36.06 11.90
C ASN A 670 6.25 -36.05 10.68
N GLY A 671 5.94 -37.25 10.17
CA GLY A 671 4.95 -37.43 9.11
C GLY A 671 5.48 -37.24 7.68
N PHE A 672 6.81 -37.20 7.48
CA PHE A 672 7.40 -36.96 6.15
C PHE A 672 7.10 -38.06 5.12
N HIS A 673 6.83 -39.29 5.58
CA HIS A 673 6.52 -40.44 4.72
C HIS A 673 5.02 -40.76 4.60
N ASN A 674 4.20 -40.38 5.58
CA ASN A 674 2.79 -40.80 5.68
C ASN A 674 1.81 -39.65 5.97
N GLY A 675 2.31 -38.44 6.19
CA GLY A 675 1.51 -37.26 6.50
C GLY A 675 0.80 -36.64 5.30
N ILE A 676 1.19 -37.05 4.08
CA ILE A 676 0.55 -36.70 2.82
C ILE A 676 0.33 -38.00 2.05
N ARG A 677 -0.91 -38.25 1.59
CA ARG A 677 -1.26 -39.43 0.78
C ARG A 677 -2.00 -39.02 -0.48
N CYS A 678 -1.78 -39.75 -1.57
CA CYS A 678 -2.56 -39.60 -2.79
C CYS A 678 -3.75 -40.59 -2.77
N GLU A 679 -4.95 -40.13 -3.09
CA GLU A 679 -6.12 -40.98 -3.28
C GLU A 679 -6.33 -41.26 -4.80
N GLN A 680 -5.92 -42.48 -5.23
CA GLN A 680 -5.96 -43.18 -6.56
C GLN A 680 -4.90 -42.80 -7.63
N ASN A 681 -4.34 -43.69 -8.47
CA ASN A 681 -4.31 -45.16 -8.65
C ASN A 681 -2.82 -45.62 -8.57
N ASP A 682 -2.53 -46.92 -8.53
CA ASP A 682 -1.23 -47.61 -8.35
C ASP A 682 -0.04 -47.23 -9.28
N ASP A 683 -0.08 -46.09 -9.97
CA ASP A 683 0.93 -45.58 -10.93
C ASP A 683 1.53 -44.23 -10.50
N PHE A 684 1.82 -44.03 -9.21
CA PHE A 684 2.67 -42.93 -8.77
C PHE A 684 4.12 -43.46 -8.59
N PRO A 685 5.10 -42.97 -9.37
CA PRO A 685 6.49 -43.48 -9.32
C PRO A 685 7.23 -43.13 -8.03
#